data_AF-A0A7L1VLM9-F1
#
_entry.id   AF-A0A7L1VLM9-F1
#
_cell.length_a   1.000
_cell.length_b   1.000
_cell.length_c   1.000
_cell.angle_alpha   90.00
_cell.angle_beta   90.00
_cell.angle_gamma   90.00
#
_symmetry.space_group_name_H-M   'P 1'
#
loop_
_entity.id
_entity.type
_entity.pdbx_description
1 polymer ?
#
loop_
_entity_poly.entity_id
_entity_poly.type
_entity_poly.pdbx_seq_one_letter_code
_entity_poly.pdbx_strand_id
1 'polypeptide(L)'
;REIQEEELRRFTARVSAQLQGPGPGPEAVDGLQRLHLTVAATKYPRRLDGEVVELLQTVLCSPKSPEQIQVLCAAILREMCPCNDLILSCDEIQDTKLLSLVSSVLLAQENKEEVAAVGQRVVKILERKLPKGQSAQFLLPLLANVISLSPESLTEEQTNVVSKKLADWLRYASIRQGVPQPSGGFFSSPRTKQPAPVTEVDGAATTDFFTVLSVAQHYTQDQWLNVQAFSMLRNWLLCCGDKELNTLDPGDRAGTGSCVTPLVSTAATGGQLPAPRGRLRDKAFEYCQRLIEQSTRRPLKKDDGDLQKACLIEAVTIMDIICKQDSSYVCLAASFLKILHCRISGDATYARALLPIAQFFLNHSKLTAVDSDAIYKHLFIDIPAQLFHNPSLAFEFVQFCKDNSQLFTDSSSIFRQSFPNLFKFLAWNSPPLISEFVDLLPFLLDAGTAIEIFHLLLDLPCLTAALDTQLRAAALPASEKAGGDPAGKAATCLEAFHHPLYRGTFQYLLRTTAAPEAAPESLVPLRQLLGSLAGSPRVVQCAETVPVLLELFFRVVAEFADGSLINQLVVLLLRRSDQLYEIPTFKEDVYRVLGSQLAVLCGLRPALVVELSTEILEFSGAVSNIQSKEAIFTHMAWAVGEFLSVSYDKRCTVEQITRFFESLEAVLFEITQLRPQASTPSCAPRAISVLMATLTKLAARSQDLIPRVSMFLSKMRTFVQSPAVTSVYSEEDLEEILIRATELMNLLKMPSVAQFVFTPPTASTRFQREVNDSLPLALRMVTQLLEPAPGSMP
;
A
#
# COMPACT_ATOMS: atom_id res chain seq x y z
N ARG A 1 -26.98 0.55 -18.48
CA ARG A 1 -26.97 0.54 -19.97
C ARG A 1 -26.21 1.78 -20.41
N GLU A 2 -25.21 1.65 -21.26
CA GLU A 2 -24.52 2.81 -21.82
C GLU A 2 -25.48 3.56 -22.76
N ILE A 3 -25.75 4.84 -22.47
CA ILE A 3 -26.54 5.73 -23.33
C ILE A 3 -25.70 6.07 -24.56
N GLN A 4 -26.28 5.92 -25.76
CA GLN A 4 -25.63 6.28 -27.03
C GLN A 4 -25.56 7.81 -27.20
N GLU A 5 -24.59 8.30 -27.97
CA GLU A 5 -24.35 9.74 -28.15
C GLU A 5 -25.56 10.48 -28.76
N GLU A 6 -26.28 9.86 -29.70
CA GLU A 6 -27.50 10.43 -30.28
C GLU A 6 -28.65 10.54 -29.28
N GLU A 7 -28.77 9.56 -28.39
CA GLU A 7 -29.78 9.57 -27.32
C GLU A 7 -29.46 10.67 -26.30
N LEU A 8 -28.18 10.88 -26.01
CA LEU A 8 -27.70 11.98 -25.16
C LEU A 8 -28.04 13.33 -25.79
N ARG A 9 -27.79 13.54 -27.09
CA ARG A 9 -28.14 14.81 -27.79
C ARG A 9 -29.64 15.08 -27.78
N ARG A 10 -30.48 14.06 -28.00
CA ARG A 10 -31.95 14.22 -27.91
C ARG A 10 -32.43 14.49 -26.48
N PHE A 11 -31.69 14.02 -25.48
CA PHE A 11 -32.00 14.26 -24.09
C PHE A 11 -31.56 15.67 -23.65
N THR A 12 -30.36 16.10 -24.03
CA THR A 12 -29.85 17.46 -23.74
C THR A 12 -30.68 18.54 -24.43
N ALA A 13 -31.16 18.30 -25.66
CA ALA A 13 -32.08 19.22 -26.34
C ALA A 13 -33.40 19.40 -25.58
N ARG A 14 -33.94 18.31 -24.99
CA ARG A 14 -35.16 18.36 -24.16
C ARG A 14 -34.94 19.14 -22.87
N VAL A 15 -33.82 18.90 -22.18
CA VAL A 15 -33.46 19.64 -20.97
C VAL A 15 -33.23 21.12 -21.28
N SER A 16 -32.59 21.43 -22.41
CA SER A 16 -32.36 22.81 -22.86
C SER A 16 -33.65 23.57 -23.12
N ALA A 17 -34.64 22.93 -23.76
CA ALA A 17 -35.96 23.51 -23.96
C ALA A 17 -36.70 23.78 -22.62
N GLN A 18 -36.53 22.90 -21.63
CA GLN A 18 -37.11 23.07 -20.30
C GLN A 18 -36.45 24.21 -19.51
N LEU A 19 -35.15 24.44 -19.71
CA LEU A 19 -34.41 25.55 -19.08
C LEU A 19 -34.74 26.92 -19.68
N GLN A 20 -35.09 26.96 -20.97
CA GLN A 20 -35.49 28.19 -21.68
C GLN A 20 -36.95 28.59 -21.46
N GLY A 21 -37.76 27.74 -20.81
CA GLY A 21 -39.17 28.01 -20.52
C GLY A 21 -39.41 29.14 -19.49
N PRO A 22 -40.64 29.70 -19.42
CA PRO A 22 -40.98 30.78 -18.49
C PRO A 22 -41.05 30.28 -17.05
N GLY A 23 -39.89 30.24 -16.39
CA GLY A 23 -39.73 29.76 -15.02
C GLY A 23 -39.42 28.26 -14.99
N PRO A 24 -38.21 27.85 -14.58
CA PRO A 24 -37.85 26.44 -14.61
C PRO A 24 -38.55 25.69 -13.47
N GLY A 25 -39.46 24.79 -13.86
CA GLY A 25 -40.28 23.99 -12.94
C GLY A 25 -39.58 22.72 -12.44
N PRO A 26 -40.30 21.84 -11.69
CA PRO A 26 -39.76 20.60 -11.14
C PRO A 26 -39.27 19.62 -12.21
N GLU A 27 -39.81 19.68 -13.43
CA GLU A 27 -39.36 18.88 -14.57
C GLU A 27 -37.94 19.24 -15.03
N ALA A 28 -37.56 20.52 -14.97
CA ALA A 28 -36.21 20.95 -15.29
C ALA A 28 -35.19 20.44 -14.25
N VAL A 29 -35.59 20.35 -12.99
CA VAL A 29 -34.77 19.78 -11.90
C VAL A 29 -34.53 18.29 -12.10
N ASP A 30 -35.58 17.51 -12.39
CA ASP A 30 -35.44 16.06 -12.68
C ASP A 30 -34.61 15.82 -13.94
N GLY A 31 -34.82 16.64 -14.98
CA GLY A 31 -34.00 16.63 -16.20
C GLY A 31 -32.51 16.86 -15.93
N LEU A 32 -32.17 17.88 -15.14
CA LEU A 32 -30.80 18.19 -14.75
C LEU A 32 -30.19 17.13 -13.83
N GLN A 33 -30.94 16.56 -12.89
CA GLN A 33 -30.44 15.48 -12.02
C GLN A 33 -30.05 14.24 -12.84
N ARG A 34 -30.90 13.85 -13.78
CA ARG A 34 -30.62 12.74 -14.69
C ARG A 34 -29.45 13.04 -15.61
N LEU A 35 -29.32 14.29 -16.08
CA LEU A 35 -28.18 14.72 -16.87
C LEU A 35 -26.87 14.64 -16.07
N HIS A 36 -26.86 15.15 -14.84
CA HIS A 36 -25.71 15.05 -13.93
C HIS A 36 -25.28 13.60 -13.70
N LEU A 37 -26.22 12.70 -13.38
CA LEU A 37 -25.92 11.27 -13.22
C LEU A 37 -25.38 10.64 -14.51
N THR A 38 -25.89 11.06 -15.67
CA THR A 38 -25.44 10.53 -16.97
C THR A 38 -24.02 10.96 -17.31
N VAL A 39 -23.64 12.18 -16.93
CA VAL A 39 -22.26 12.70 -17.12
C VAL A 39 -21.31 12.08 -16.08
N ALA A 40 -21.75 11.91 -14.84
CA ALA A 40 -20.91 11.40 -13.75
C ALA A 40 -20.69 9.87 -13.80
N ALA A 41 -21.65 9.08 -14.32
CA ALA A 41 -21.61 7.61 -14.26
C ALA A 41 -20.75 6.95 -15.36
N THR A 42 -19.88 7.69 -16.04
CA THR A 42 -19.13 7.18 -17.20
C THR A 42 -17.63 7.10 -16.93
N LYS A 43 -17.01 5.99 -17.33
CA LYS A 43 -15.56 5.74 -17.22
C LYS A 43 -14.70 6.73 -18.04
N TYR A 44 -15.33 7.44 -18.99
CA TYR A 44 -14.69 8.44 -19.84
C TYR A 44 -15.45 9.77 -19.76
N PRO A 45 -14.76 10.92 -19.80
CA PRO A 45 -15.39 12.24 -19.76
C PRO A 45 -16.27 12.45 -21.00
N ARG A 46 -17.57 12.63 -20.79
CA ARG A 46 -18.51 12.96 -21.87
C ARG A 46 -18.59 14.47 -22.02
N ARG A 47 -18.43 14.97 -23.26
CA ARG A 47 -18.58 16.38 -23.58
C ARG A 47 -20.02 16.65 -24.03
N LEU A 48 -20.61 17.71 -23.50
CA LEU A 48 -21.88 18.25 -24.00
C LEU A 48 -21.59 19.22 -25.15
N ASP A 49 -22.58 19.43 -26.01
CA ASP A 49 -22.48 20.41 -27.10
C ASP A 49 -22.34 21.83 -26.53
N GLY A 50 -21.50 22.67 -27.16
CA GLY A 50 -21.17 24.02 -26.69
C GLY A 50 -22.38 24.92 -26.40
N GLU A 51 -23.45 24.82 -27.20
CA GLU A 51 -24.71 25.56 -26.99
C GLU A 51 -25.38 25.22 -25.64
N VAL A 52 -25.29 23.95 -25.22
CA VAL A 52 -25.83 23.48 -23.93
C VAL A 52 -24.94 23.99 -22.80
N VAL A 53 -23.63 24.03 -23.00
CA VAL A 53 -22.66 24.57 -22.03
C VAL A 53 -22.91 26.06 -21.80
N GLU A 54 -23.11 26.84 -22.86
CA GLU A 54 -23.48 28.27 -22.77
C GLU A 54 -24.83 28.46 -22.04
N LEU A 55 -25.82 27.62 -22.33
CA LEU A 55 -27.12 27.68 -21.65
C LEU A 55 -26.98 27.38 -20.15
N LEU A 56 -26.18 26.40 -19.76
CA LEU A 56 -25.94 26.08 -18.34
C LEU A 56 -25.23 27.24 -17.62
N GLN A 57 -24.27 27.89 -18.28
CA GLN A 57 -23.56 29.06 -17.74
C GLN A 57 -24.49 30.26 -17.56
N THR A 58 -25.33 30.56 -18.54
CA THR A 58 -26.28 31.68 -18.48
C THR A 58 -27.36 31.46 -17.41
N VAL A 59 -27.84 30.22 -17.27
CA VAL A 59 -28.79 29.85 -16.20
C VAL A 59 -28.12 29.93 -14.83
N LEU A 60 -26.87 29.48 -14.69
CA LEU A 60 -26.10 29.57 -13.45
C LEU A 60 -25.96 31.02 -12.96
N CYS A 61 -25.60 31.94 -13.86
CA CYS A 61 -25.37 33.35 -13.54
C CYS A 61 -26.65 34.20 -13.45
N SER A 62 -27.83 33.62 -13.74
CA SER A 62 -29.10 34.35 -13.71
C SER A 62 -29.59 34.57 -12.27
N PRO A 63 -29.90 35.81 -11.84
CA PRO A 63 -30.44 36.06 -10.50
C PRO A 63 -31.89 35.59 -10.34
N LYS A 64 -32.56 35.19 -11.43
CA LYS A 64 -33.97 34.75 -11.44
C LYS A 64 -34.13 33.23 -11.32
N SER A 65 -33.06 32.46 -11.43
CA SER A 65 -33.11 31.00 -11.37
C SER A 65 -33.20 30.50 -9.92
N PRO A 66 -33.99 29.45 -9.64
CA PRO A 66 -33.99 28.79 -8.33
C PRO A 66 -32.61 28.24 -7.92
N GLU A 67 -32.29 28.31 -6.62
CA GLU A 67 -30.99 27.86 -6.08
C GLU A 67 -30.66 26.41 -6.47
N GLN A 68 -31.65 25.51 -6.42
CA GLN A 68 -31.47 24.09 -6.76
C GLN A 68 -31.00 23.88 -8.21
N ILE A 69 -31.46 24.73 -9.14
CA ILE A 69 -31.08 24.64 -10.55
C ILE A 69 -29.66 25.19 -10.75
N GLN A 70 -29.31 26.30 -10.09
CA GLN A 70 -27.95 26.83 -10.12
C GLN A 70 -26.93 25.79 -9.61
N VAL A 71 -27.24 25.10 -8.50
CA VAL A 71 -26.38 24.04 -7.96
C VAL A 71 -26.20 22.89 -8.95
N LEU A 72 -27.28 22.44 -9.61
CA LEU A 72 -27.21 21.37 -10.59
C LEU A 72 -26.45 21.79 -11.86
N CYS A 73 -26.63 23.02 -12.35
CA CYS A 73 -25.85 23.56 -13.46
C CYS A 73 -24.35 23.59 -13.13
N ALA A 74 -23.99 24.10 -11.94
CA ALA A 74 -22.59 24.11 -11.49
C ALA A 74 -22.01 22.69 -11.34
N ALA A 75 -22.78 21.74 -10.81
CA ALA A 75 -22.34 20.35 -10.69
C ALA A 75 -22.09 19.69 -12.04
N ILE A 76 -22.97 19.89 -13.04
CA ILE A 76 -22.79 19.35 -14.40
C ILE A 76 -21.56 19.97 -15.06
N LEU A 77 -21.41 21.30 -14.99
CA LEU A 77 -20.26 21.99 -15.58
C LEU A 77 -18.95 21.52 -14.95
N ARG A 78 -18.92 21.30 -13.63
CA ARG A 78 -17.75 20.81 -12.89
C ARG A 78 -17.31 19.40 -13.35
N GLU A 79 -18.25 18.47 -13.54
CA GLU A 79 -17.94 17.12 -14.04
C GLU A 79 -17.42 17.11 -15.49
N MET A 80 -17.72 18.16 -16.25
CA MET A 80 -17.23 18.33 -17.63
C MET A 80 -15.85 19.00 -17.71
N CYS A 81 -15.33 19.57 -16.62
CA CYS A 81 -14.03 20.22 -16.61
C CYS A 81 -12.91 19.18 -16.83
N PRO A 82 -11.85 19.48 -17.60
CA PRO A 82 -11.56 20.77 -18.27
C PRO A 82 -12.32 20.95 -19.61
N CYS A 83 -12.78 22.17 -19.89
CA CYS A 83 -13.63 22.51 -21.04
C CYS A 83 -13.30 23.91 -21.60
N ASN A 84 -13.02 23.99 -22.91
CA ASN A 84 -12.62 25.24 -23.58
C ASN A 84 -13.78 26.21 -23.83
N ASP A 85 -15.03 25.74 -23.74
CA ASP A 85 -16.24 26.53 -24.04
C ASP A 85 -16.78 27.30 -22.81
N LEU A 86 -15.99 27.36 -21.73
CA LEU A 86 -16.34 28.09 -20.50
C LEU A 86 -15.88 29.55 -20.57
N ILE A 87 -16.80 30.46 -20.30
CA ILE A 87 -16.63 31.92 -20.35
C ILE A 87 -17.07 32.53 -19.00
N LEU A 88 -16.79 31.84 -17.89
CA LEU A 88 -17.16 32.29 -16.54
C LEU A 88 -16.09 33.24 -15.95
N SER A 89 -16.52 34.26 -15.20
CA SER A 89 -15.62 35.15 -14.45
C SER A 89 -16.15 35.44 -13.04
N CYS A 90 -15.23 35.60 -12.09
CA CYS A 90 -15.52 35.89 -10.69
C CYS A 90 -15.53 37.39 -10.34
N ASP A 91 -15.08 38.27 -11.25
CA ASP A 91 -14.76 39.67 -10.91
C ASP A 91 -15.99 40.52 -10.55
N GLU A 92 -17.12 40.23 -11.18
CA GLU A 92 -18.35 41.01 -11.06
C GLU A 92 -19.34 40.47 -10.02
N ILE A 93 -19.12 39.23 -9.54
CA ILE A 93 -20.07 38.54 -8.66
C ILE A 93 -19.96 39.07 -7.22
N GLN A 94 -21.07 39.58 -6.67
CA GLN A 94 -21.16 40.10 -5.30
C GLN A 94 -21.84 39.14 -4.32
N ASP A 95 -22.64 38.19 -4.80
CA ASP A 95 -23.28 37.18 -3.95
C ASP A 95 -22.28 36.06 -3.60
N THR A 96 -22.10 35.79 -2.30
CA THR A 96 -21.14 34.79 -1.83
C THR A 96 -21.55 33.36 -2.18
N LYS A 97 -22.86 33.08 -2.31
CA LYS A 97 -23.35 31.77 -2.73
C LYS A 97 -23.10 31.53 -4.22
N LEU A 98 -23.51 32.47 -5.07
CA LEU A 98 -23.24 32.38 -6.52
C LEU A 98 -21.73 32.34 -6.81
N LEU A 99 -20.93 33.13 -6.09
CA LEU A 99 -19.47 33.08 -6.21
C LEU A 99 -18.92 31.71 -5.83
N SER A 100 -19.49 31.03 -4.84
CA SER A 100 -19.11 29.66 -4.48
C SER A 100 -19.35 28.67 -5.61
N LEU A 101 -20.52 28.75 -6.25
CA LEU A 101 -20.87 27.87 -7.36
C LEU A 101 -20.01 28.11 -8.59
N VAL A 102 -19.85 29.38 -9.00
CA VAL A 102 -19.01 29.74 -10.16
C VAL A 102 -17.53 29.40 -9.91
N SER A 103 -17.00 29.74 -8.73
CA SER A 103 -15.63 29.39 -8.36
C SER A 103 -15.40 27.88 -8.35
N SER A 104 -16.39 27.08 -7.96
CA SER A 104 -16.25 25.62 -7.97
C SER A 104 -16.08 25.01 -9.37
N VAL A 105 -16.61 25.68 -10.41
CA VAL A 105 -16.43 25.29 -11.82
C VAL A 105 -15.07 25.73 -12.33
N LEU A 106 -14.66 26.97 -12.03
CA LEU A 106 -13.35 27.50 -12.43
C LEU A 106 -12.19 26.75 -11.78
N LEU A 107 -12.30 26.41 -10.49
CA LEU A 107 -11.27 25.61 -9.80
C LEU A 107 -11.12 24.21 -10.40
N ALA A 108 -12.17 23.65 -11.01
CA ALA A 108 -12.11 22.35 -11.67
C ALA A 108 -11.47 22.40 -13.07
N GLN A 109 -11.22 23.59 -13.64
CA GLN A 109 -10.38 23.72 -14.85
C GLN A 109 -8.89 23.49 -14.58
N GLU A 110 -8.46 23.59 -13.31
CA GLU A 110 -7.06 23.53 -12.88
C GLU A 110 -6.14 24.56 -13.57
N ASN A 111 -6.72 25.62 -14.16
CA ASN A 111 -5.98 26.72 -14.77
C ASN A 111 -5.42 27.66 -13.69
N LYS A 112 -4.09 27.83 -13.65
CA LYS A 112 -3.39 28.62 -12.62
C LYS A 112 -3.85 30.08 -12.54
N GLU A 113 -4.17 30.70 -13.67
CA GLU A 113 -4.61 32.10 -13.72
C GLU A 113 -6.00 32.29 -13.10
N GLU A 114 -6.93 31.39 -13.44
CA GLU A 114 -8.29 31.40 -12.89
C GLU A 114 -8.29 31.09 -11.39
N VAL A 115 -7.48 30.13 -10.94
CA VAL A 115 -7.30 29.81 -9.52
C VAL A 115 -6.79 31.03 -8.75
N ALA A 116 -5.84 31.78 -9.31
CA ALA A 116 -5.35 33.02 -8.70
C ALA A 116 -6.41 34.13 -8.68
N ALA A 117 -7.15 34.33 -9.78
CA ALA A 117 -8.23 35.32 -9.83
C ALA A 117 -9.33 35.04 -8.79
N VAL A 118 -9.74 33.77 -8.64
CA VAL A 118 -10.67 33.31 -7.60
C VAL A 118 -10.11 33.61 -6.21
N GLY A 119 -8.86 33.25 -5.95
CA GLY A 119 -8.20 33.52 -4.66
C GLY A 119 -8.19 35.00 -4.28
N GLN A 120 -7.72 35.86 -5.19
CA GLN A 120 -7.67 37.31 -4.99
C GLN A 120 -9.06 37.90 -4.75
N ARG A 121 -10.07 37.44 -5.50
CA ARG A 121 -11.45 37.89 -5.33
C ARG A 121 -12.01 37.52 -3.96
N VAL A 122 -11.80 36.28 -3.51
CA VAL A 122 -12.29 35.82 -2.21
C VAL A 122 -11.64 36.60 -1.07
N VAL A 123 -10.33 36.83 -1.10
CA VAL A 123 -9.64 37.64 -0.07
C VAL A 123 -10.18 39.06 -0.04
N LYS A 124 -10.38 39.70 -1.20
CA LYS A 124 -10.95 41.05 -1.30
C LYS A 124 -12.37 41.16 -0.70
N ILE A 125 -13.17 40.09 -0.77
CA ILE A 125 -14.50 40.05 -0.13
C ILE A 125 -14.36 39.86 1.39
N LEU A 126 -13.43 39.03 1.86
CA LEU A 126 -13.19 38.80 3.28
C LEU A 126 -12.58 40.00 4.02
N GLU A 127 -11.86 40.86 3.31
CA GLU A 127 -11.37 42.16 3.82
C GLU A 127 -12.51 43.12 4.13
N ARG A 128 -13.58 43.09 3.32
CA ARG A 128 -14.72 44.00 3.42
C ARG A 128 -15.70 43.52 4.50
N LYS A 129 -16.44 44.46 5.09
CA LYS A 129 -17.61 44.11 5.90
C LYS A 129 -18.72 43.60 4.97
N LEU A 130 -19.11 42.33 5.15
CA LEU A 130 -20.18 41.74 4.36
C LEU A 130 -21.52 42.44 4.60
N PRO A 131 -22.35 42.63 3.55
CA PRO A 131 -23.73 43.10 3.66
C PRO A 131 -24.58 42.20 4.57
N LYS A 132 -25.60 42.79 5.22
CA LYS A 132 -26.56 42.02 6.04
C LYS A 132 -27.27 40.97 5.19
N GLY A 133 -27.10 39.69 5.53
CA GLY A 133 -27.71 38.55 4.83
C GLY A 133 -26.73 37.71 4.00
N GLN A 134 -25.52 38.19 3.72
CA GLN A 134 -24.47 37.40 3.09
C GLN A 134 -23.61 36.66 4.12
N SER A 135 -23.25 35.42 3.80
CA SER A 135 -22.47 34.53 4.67
C SER A 135 -21.08 34.30 4.09
N ALA A 136 -20.05 34.43 4.94
CA ALA A 136 -18.68 34.07 4.61
C ALA A 136 -18.44 32.54 4.64
N GLN A 137 -19.43 31.74 5.04
CA GLN A 137 -19.29 30.27 5.15
C GLN A 137 -18.92 29.60 3.83
N PHE A 138 -19.31 30.19 2.70
CA PHE A 138 -19.04 29.63 1.37
C PHE A 138 -17.65 30.00 0.83
N LEU A 139 -16.93 30.90 1.51
CA LEU A 139 -15.67 31.48 1.02
C LEU A 139 -14.43 30.73 1.55
N LEU A 140 -14.45 30.23 2.78
CA LEU A 140 -13.31 29.49 3.35
C LEU A 140 -13.02 28.16 2.63
N PRO A 141 -14.02 27.33 2.28
CA PRO A 141 -13.79 26.13 1.49
C PRO A 141 -13.19 26.43 0.12
N LEU A 142 -13.58 27.54 -0.51
CA LEU A 142 -12.96 27.98 -1.76
C LEU A 142 -11.48 28.32 -1.57
N LEU A 143 -11.14 29.07 -0.52
CA LEU A 143 -9.74 29.38 -0.22
C LEU A 143 -8.92 28.12 0.06
N ALA A 144 -9.47 27.16 0.79
CA ALA A 144 -8.82 25.88 1.04
C ALA A 144 -8.49 25.17 -0.29
N ASN A 145 -9.43 25.14 -1.24
CA ASN A 145 -9.22 24.57 -2.57
C ASN A 145 -8.19 25.35 -3.39
N VAL A 146 -8.26 26.69 -3.40
CA VAL A 146 -7.30 27.56 -4.11
C VAL A 146 -5.87 27.26 -3.66
N ILE A 147 -5.65 27.12 -2.36
CA ILE A 147 -4.32 26.86 -1.78
C ILE A 147 -3.84 25.45 -2.09
N SER A 148 -4.74 24.46 -2.08
CA SER A 148 -4.39 23.08 -2.45
C SER A 148 -3.99 22.94 -3.91
N LEU A 149 -4.60 23.73 -4.82
CA LEU A 149 -4.33 23.70 -6.25
C LEU A 149 -3.15 24.60 -6.65
N SER A 150 -2.99 25.75 -6.01
CA SER A 150 -1.92 26.72 -6.31
C SER A 150 -1.52 27.52 -5.06
N PRO A 151 -0.54 27.05 -4.27
CA PRO A 151 -0.09 27.73 -3.04
C PRO A 151 0.63 29.07 -3.30
N GLU A 152 1.06 29.32 -4.54
CA GLU A 152 1.71 30.56 -4.97
C GLU A 152 0.72 31.65 -5.41
N SER A 153 -0.57 31.32 -5.51
CA SER A 153 -1.61 32.21 -6.05
C SER A 153 -1.87 33.48 -5.21
N LEU A 154 -1.58 33.44 -3.91
CA LEU A 154 -1.85 34.53 -2.97
C LEU A 154 -0.58 35.35 -2.66
N THR A 155 -0.73 36.67 -2.65
CA THR A 155 0.35 37.58 -2.23
C THR A 155 0.59 37.50 -0.71
N GLU A 156 1.74 37.99 -0.25
CA GLU A 156 2.08 37.98 1.17
C GLU A 156 1.07 38.81 2.00
N GLU A 157 0.65 39.97 1.49
CA GLU A 157 -0.36 40.83 2.13
C GLU A 157 -1.70 40.11 2.29
N GLN A 158 -2.17 39.46 1.22
CA GLN A 158 -3.41 38.67 1.24
C GLN A 158 -3.32 37.50 2.23
N THR A 159 -2.18 36.83 2.28
CA THR A 159 -1.89 35.76 3.24
C THR A 159 -1.95 36.27 4.69
N ASN A 160 -1.41 37.47 4.95
CA ASN A 160 -1.42 38.08 6.28
C ASN A 160 -2.82 38.49 6.73
N VAL A 161 -3.65 39.00 5.81
CA VAL A 161 -5.05 39.31 6.08
C VAL A 161 -5.83 38.07 6.48
N VAL A 162 -5.73 36.99 5.71
CA VAL A 162 -6.44 35.74 6.00
C VAL A 162 -5.93 35.13 7.30
N SER A 163 -4.62 35.12 7.54
CA SER A 163 -4.04 34.61 8.79
C SER A 163 -4.56 35.36 10.02
N LYS A 164 -4.71 36.68 9.92
CA LYS A 164 -5.31 37.50 10.99
C LYS A 164 -6.77 37.11 11.24
N LYS A 165 -7.56 36.91 10.18
CA LYS A 165 -8.97 36.52 10.28
C LYS A 165 -9.14 35.12 10.87
N LEU A 166 -8.31 34.16 10.45
CA LEU A 166 -8.29 32.80 11.00
C LEU A 166 -8.00 32.84 12.50
N ALA A 167 -6.98 33.60 12.93
CA ALA A 167 -6.65 33.76 14.34
C ALA A 167 -7.82 34.37 15.15
N ASP A 168 -8.51 35.36 14.57
CA ASP A 168 -9.66 35.99 15.21
C ASP A 168 -10.86 35.02 15.31
N TRP A 169 -11.15 34.23 14.27
CA TRP A 169 -12.23 33.25 14.29
C TRP A 169 -11.97 32.09 15.25
N LEU A 170 -10.72 31.63 15.37
CA LEU A 170 -10.34 30.57 16.31
C LEU A 170 -10.52 31.03 17.77
N ARG A 171 -10.18 32.29 18.09
CA ARG A 171 -10.17 32.77 19.49
C ARG A 171 -11.47 33.44 19.95
N TYR A 172 -12.15 34.18 19.08
CA TYR A 172 -13.22 35.11 19.49
C TYR A 172 -14.62 34.71 19.00
N ALA A 173 -14.82 33.44 18.65
CA ALA A 173 -16.16 32.92 18.35
C ALA A 173 -17.06 32.95 19.61
N SER A 174 -18.34 33.23 19.40
CA SER A 174 -19.33 33.42 20.45
C SER A 174 -19.66 32.13 21.19
N ILE A 175 -19.92 32.28 22.50
CA ILE A 175 -20.22 31.16 23.43
C ILE A 175 -21.73 31.09 23.72
N ARG A 176 -22.54 31.85 22.97
CA ARG A 176 -24.00 31.83 23.07
C ARG A 176 -24.58 31.19 21.83
N GLN A 177 -25.65 30.41 22.00
CA GLN A 177 -26.34 29.77 20.90
C GLN A 177 -27.01 30.83 20.01
N GLY A 178 -27.18 30.49 18.73
CA GLY A 178 -28.01 31.27 17.83
C GLY A 178 -29.47 31.28 18.27
N VAL A 179 -30.19 32.35 17.92
CA VAL A 179 -31.64 32.39 18.10
C VAL A 179 -32.28 31.49 17.02
N PRO A 180 -33.19 30.56 17.37
CA PRO A 180 -33.90 29.77 16.37
C PRO A 180 -34.64 30.71 15.40
N GLN A 181 -34.57 30.43 14.10
CA GLN A 181 -35.43 31.14 13.15
C GLN A 181 -36.89 30.89 13.55
N PRO A 182 -37.76 31.92 13.56
CA PRO A 182 -39.15 31.73 13.93
C PRO A 182 -39.82 30.80 12.92
N SER A 183 -40.08 29.56 13.33
CA SER A 183 -41.01 28.69 12.62
C SER A 183 -42.40 29.34 12.69
N GLY A 184 -43.02 29.56 11.53
CA GLY A 184 -44.26 30.30 11.36
C GLY A 184 -45.48 29.67 12.03
N GLY A 185 -45.55 29.72 13.36
CA GLY A 185 -46.73 29.39 14.16
C GLY A 185 -47.37 30.68 14.68
N PHE A 186 -48.62 30.93 14.26
CA PHE A 186 -49.39 32.16 14.53
C PHE A 186 -49.75 32.41 16.03
N PHE A 187 -49.34 31.56 16.99
CA PHE A 187 -49.80 31.61 18.38
C PHE A 187 -48.72 31.43 19.47
N SER A 188 -47.49 31.90 19.26
CA SER A 188 -46.50 31.98 20.35
C SER A 188 -45.82 33.34 20.40
N SER A 189 -46.24 34.17 21.36
CA SER A 189 -45.58 35.42 21.71
C SER A 189 -44.13 35.13 22.17
N PRO A 190 -43.10 35.79 21.61
CA PRO A 190 -41.71 35.48 21.93
C PRO A 190 -41.38 36.09 23.29
N ARG A 191 -41.44 35.31 24.37
CA ARG A 191 -40.66 35.66 25.56
C ARG A 191 -39.19 35.63 25.12
N THR A 192 -38.51 36.77 25.22
CA THR A 192 -37.07 36.97 25.03
C THR A 192 -36.28 36.11 26.02
N LYS A 193 -36.28 34.78 25.80
CA LYS A 193 -35.33 33.88 26.44
C LYS A 193 -33.96 34.27 25.90
N GLN A 194 -33.06 34.72 26.78
CA GLN A 194 -31.67 34.95 26.39
C GLN A 194 -31.14 33.67 25.73
N PRO A 195 -30.39 33.78 24.62
CA PRO A 195 -29.85 32.61 23.94
C PRO A 195 -29.02 31.79 24.94
N ALA A 196 -29.33 30.48 25.00
CA ALA A 196 -28.67 29.56 25.91
C ALA A 196 -27.15 29.54 25.67
N PRO A 197 -26.33 29.26 26.69
CA PRO A 197 -24.90 29.07 26.48
C PRO A 197 -24.67 27.82 25.62
N VAL A 198 -23.57 27.82 24.87
CA VAL A 198 -23.06 26.63 24.21
C VAL A 198 -22.54 25.66 25.28
N THR A 199 -22.71 24.36 25.05
CA THR A 199 -22.26 23.32 25.97
C THR A 199 -21.04 22.58 25.41
N GLU A 200 -20.27 21.95 26.29
CA GLU A 200 -19.24 20.98 25.97
C GLU A 200 -19.88 19.62 25.60
N VAL A 201 -19.08 18.67 25.12
CA VAL A 201 -19.54 17.32 24.74
C VAL A 201 -20.18 16.50 25.88
N ASP A 202 -19.90 16.87 27.13
CA ASP A 202 -20.47 16.27 28.35
C ASP A 202 -21.75 16.99 28.83
N GLY A 203 -22.18 18.05 28.14
CA GLY A 203 -23.34 18.87 28.50
C GLY A 203 -23.06 20.00 29.49
N ALA A 204 -21.82 20.15 29.99
CA ALA A 204 -21.46 21.29 30.83
C ALA A 204 -21.41 22.58 30.01
N ALA A 205 -21.66 23.75 30.61
CA ALA A 205 -21.52 25.02 29.89
C ALA A 205 -20.04 25.29 29.53
N THR A 206 -19.79 25.78 28.31
CA THR A 206 -18.44 26.19 27.86
C THR A 206 -17.95 27.41 28.64
N THR A 207 -16.76 27.32 29.21
CA THR A 207 -16.22 28.35 30.14
C THR A 207 -15.12 29.24 29.56
N ASP A 208 -14.41 28.78 28.52
CA ASP A 208 -13.29 29.53 27.92
C ASP A 208 -13.71 30.15 26.57
N PHE A 209 -13.34 29.54 25.44
CA PHE A 209 -13.78 29.97 24.10
C PHE A 209 -14.42 28.80 23.33
N PHE A 210 -15.17 29.13 22.28
CA PHE A 210 -15.84 28.16 21.42
C PHE A 210 -14.84 27.36 20.57
N THR A 211 -15.04 26.05 20.50
CA THR A 211 -14.27 25.15 19.64
C THR A 211 -15.17 24.23 18.81
N VAL A 212 -14.59 23.43 17.93
CA VAL A 212 -15.32 22.42 17.14
C VAL A 212 -15.98 21.33 18.01
N LEU A 213 -15.53 21.15 19.26
CA LEU A 213 -16.14 20.23 20.23
C LEU A 213 -17.23 20.90 21.09
N SER A 214 -17.55 22.16 20.82
CA SER A 214 -18.65 22.87 21.47
C SER A 214 -19.99 22.55 20.77
N VAL A 215 -20.95 22.08 21.55
CA VAL A 215 -22.27 21.62 21.11
C VAL A 215 -23.32 22.73 21.27
N ALA A 216 -23.96 23.09 20.16
CA ALA A 216 -25.07 24.04 20.12
C ALA A 216 -26.24 23.49 19.31
N GLN A 217 -27.48 23.90 19.62
CA GLN A 217 -28.64 23.55 18.79
C GLN A 217 -28.70 24.37 17.50
N HIS A 218 -28.28 25.64 17.58
CA HIS A 218 -28.22 26.56 16.46
C HIS A 218 -26.89 27.28 16.50
N TYR A 219 -26.06 27.07 15.47
CA TYR A 219 -24.75 27.70 15.37
C TYR A 219 -24.86 29.09 14.74
N THR A 220 -24.17 30.07 15.33
CA THR A 220 -24.04 31.42 14.78
C THR A 220 -23.03 31.44 13.62
N GLN A 221 -23.02 32.52 12.84
CA GLN A 221 -22.13 32.68 11.69
C GLN A 221 -20.64 32.53 12.06
N ASP A 222 -20.23 33.17 13.16
CA ASP A 222 -18.88 33.13 13.70
C ASP A 222 -18.48 31.75 14.24
N GLN A 223 -19.43 30.99 14.80
CA GLN A 223 -19.20 29.60 15.21
C GLN A 223 -18.94 28.69 14.00
N TRP A 224 -19.70 28.86 12.91
CA TRP A 224 -19.42 28.14 11.66
C TRP A 224 -18.05 28.49 11.08
N LEU A 225 -17.66 29.77 11.12
CA LEU A 225 -16.35 30.21 10.66
C LEU A 225 -15.21 29.66 11.53
N ASN A 226 -15.43 29.46 12.83
CA ASN A 226 -14.47 28.80 13.72
C ASN A 226 -14.23 27.34 13.29
N VAL A 227 -15.30 26.58 13.07
CA VAL A 227 -15.21 25.17 12.62
C VAL A 227 -14.51 25.06 11.27
N GLN A 228 -14.87 25.92 10.31
CA GLN A 228 -14.22 25.97 9.00
C GLN A 228 -12.76 26.41 9.08
N ALA A 229 -12.44 27.39 9.94
CA ALA A 229 -11.07 27.85 10.15
C ALA A 229 -10.19 26.71 10.68
N PHE A 230 -10.67 25.93 11.66
CA PHE A 230 -9.96 24.75 12.15
C PHE A 230 -9.79 23.69 11.05
N SER A 231 -10.85 23.40 10.28
CA SER A 231 -10.81 22.42 9.19
C SER A 231 -9.81 22.74 8.08
N MET A 232 -9.50 24.02 7.84
CA MET A 232 -8.50 24.44 6.83
C MET A 232 -7.12 24.73 7.42
N LEU A 233 -6.98 24.75 8.75
CA LEU A 233 -5.83 25.29 9.46
C LEU A 233 -4.54 24.57 9.10
N ARG A 234 -4.55 23.24 9.06
CA ARG A 234 -3.39 22.42 8.70
C ARG A 234 -2.87 22.76 7.30
N ASN A 235 -3.75 22.73 6.30
CA ASN A 235 -3.38 23.05 4.92
C ASN A 235 -2.86 24.48 4.81
N TRP A 236 -3.50 25.44 5.49
CA TRP A 236 -3.07 26.83 5.53
C TRP A 236 -1.66 26.98 6.13
N LEU A 237 -1.39 26.35 7.26
CA LEU A 237 -0.09 26.41 7.93
C LEU A 237 1.02 25.81 7.08
N LEU A 238 0.80 24.67 6.43
CA LEU A 238 1.78 24.04 5.53
C LEU A 238 2.17 24.99 4.40
N CYS A 239 1.20 25.57 3.69
CA CYS A 239 1.48 26.46 2.57
C CYS A 239 2.12 27.80 2.98
N CYS A 240 1.90 28.27 4.20
CA CYS A 240 2.54 29.48 4.71
C CYS A 240 3.97 29.24 5.23
N GLY A 241 4.28 28.02 5.70
CA GLY A 241 5.58 27.68 6.30
C GLY A 241 6.73 27.55 5.30
N ASP A 242 6.48 26.96 4.13
CA ASP A 242 7.52 26.71 3.12
C ASP A 242 8.15 28.01 2.57
N LYS A 243 7.38 29.12 2.57
CA LYS A 243 7.86 30.43 2.11
C LYS A 243 8.88 31.07 3.07
N GLU A 244 8.81 30.78 4.37
CA GLU A 244 9.71 31.34 5.39
C GLU A 244 11.06 30.60 5.45
N LEU A 245 11.06 29.28 5.19
CA LEU A 245 12.28 28.46 5.18
C LEU A 245 13.20 28.78 3.99
N ASN A 246 12.63 29.20 2.86
CA ASN A 246 13.37 29.59 1.66
C ASN A 246 13.94 31.02 1.70
N THR A 247 13.47 31.86 2.62
CA THR A 247 13.94 33.25 2.79
C THR A 247 15.01 33.42 3.87
N LEU A 248 15.24 32.41 4.70
CA LEU A 248 16.24 32.46 5.78
C LEU A 248 17.52 31.75 5.33
N ASP A 249 18.59 32.53 5.12
CA ASP A 249 19.92 32.00 4.79
C ASP A 249 20.38 30.93 5.82
N PRO A 250 21.13 29.88 5.42
CA PRO A 250 21.57 28.82 6.32
C PRO A 250 22.54 29.27 7.44
N GLY A 251 23.00 30.53 7.40
CA GLY A 251 24.08 31.07 8.23
C GLY A 251 23.72 31.41 9.68
N ASP A 252 22.45 31.64 10.01
CA ASP A 252 22.04 32.08 11.36
C ASP A 252 21.60 30.96 12.31
N ARG A 253 21.81 29.68 11.93
CA ARG A 253 21.49 28.52 12.80
C ARG A 253 22.49 28.29 13.95
N ALA A 254 23.54 29.10 14.06
CA ALA A 254 24.56 28.93 15.10
C ALA A 254 24.39 29.98 16.23
N GLY A 255 23.36 29.80 17.06
CA GLY A 255 23.13 30.63 18.23
C GLY A 255 22.39 29.89 19.34
N THR A 256 23.14 29.14 20.15
CA THR A 256 22.81 28.71 21.52
C THR A 256 21.44 28.07 21.75
N GLY A 257 21.43 26.73 21.79
CA GLY A 257 20.35 25.94 22.37
C GLY A 257 20.16 26.25 23.86
N SER A 258 19.15 27.06 24.15
CA SER A 258 18.50 27.12 25.44
C SER A 258 17.01 27.15 25.16
N CYS A 259 16.28 26.11 25.57
CA CYS A 259 14.82 26.11 25.50
C CYS A 259 14.32 27.13 26.52
N VAL A 260 14.23 28.40 26.10
CA VAL A 260 13.54 29.43 26.86
C VAL A 260 12.06 29.11 26.76
N THR A 261 11.46 28.71 27.88
CA THR A 261 10.02 28.51 27.99
C THR A 261 9.29 29.75 27.44
N PRO A 262 8.25 29.60 26.60
CA PRO A 262 7.42 30.73 26.24
C PRO A 262 6.63 31.10 27.49
N LEU A 263 7.13 32.09 28.23
CA LEU A 263 6.41 32.68 29.34
C LEU A 263 5.12 33.25 28.78
N VAL A 264 3.99 32.66 29.21
CA VAL A 264 2.64 33.19 29.02
C VAL A 264 2.69 34.68 29.34
N SER A 265 2.56 35.51 28.30
CA SER A 265 2.66 36.96 28.41
C SER A 265 1.39 37.52 29.05
N THR A 266 1.25 37.36 30.36
CA THR A 266 0.43 38.25 31.17
C THR A 266 1.18 39.57 31.36
N ALA A 267 0.78 40.55 30.55
CA ALA A 267 0.95 41.99 30.74
C ALA A 267 2.33 42.52 31.18
N ALA A 268 3.12 43.04 30.24
CA ALA A 268 3.91 44.26 30.42
C ALA A 268 4.46 44.80 29.07
N THR A 269 3.96 45.98 28.68
CA THR A 269 4.66 47.11 28.03
C THR A 269 5.80 46.86 27.03
N GLY A 270 5.54 47.19 25.76
CA GLY A 270 6.54 47.67 24.80
C GLY A 270 7.19 46.61 23.91
N GLY A 271 6.44 46.03 22.96
CA GLY A 271 6.98 45.18 21.92
C GLY A 271 6.01 45.08 20.75
N GLN A 272 6.49 45.16 19.52
CA GLN A 272 5.67 45.00 18.32
C GLN A 272 4.74 43.77 18.45
N LEU A 273 3.42 43.96 18.29
CA LEU A 273 2.74 43.27 17.19
C LEU A 273 3.39 41.96 16.70
N PRO A 274 3.21 40.75 17.28
CA PRO A 274 3.67 39.56 16.57
C PRO A 274 3.06 39.57 15.17
N ALA A 275 3.87 39.26 14.16
CA ALA A 275 3.43 39.26 12.78
C ALA A 275 2.13 38.45 12.65
N PRO A 276 1.20 38.80 11.74
CA PRO A 276 -0.11 38.14 11.63
C PRO A 276 -0.04 36.59 11.59
N ARG A 277 1.04 36.04 11.02
CA ARG A 277 1.32 34.60 11.01
C ARG A 277 1.78 34.04 12.36
N GLY A 278 2.65 34.75 13.08
CA GLY A 278 3.03 34.39 14.46
C GLY A 278 1.82 34.38 15.38
N ARG A 279 0.95 35.40 15.27
CA ARG A 279 -0.33 35.44 16.02
C ARG A 279 -1.25 34.27 15.67
N LEU A 280 -1.28 33.83 14.40
CA LEU A 280 -2.05 32.64 14.01
C LEU A 280 -1.47 31.38 14.66
N ARG A 281 -0.14 31.21 14.68
CA ARG A 281 0.52 30.07 15.34
C ARG A 281 0.21 30.02 16.84
N ASP A 282 0.31 31.16 17.53
CA ASP A 282 -0.07 31.27 18.95
C ASP A 282 -1.51 30.81 19.20
N LYS A 283 -2.47 31.35 18.43
CA LYS A 283 -3.89 31.05 18.62
C LYS A 283 -4.27 29.65 18.16
N ALA A 284 -3.62 29.13 17.13
CA ALA A 284 -3.75 27.74 16.71
C ALA A 284 -3.25 26.77 17.79
N PHE A 285 -2.11 27.07 18.42
CA PHE A 285 -1.54 26.26 19.50
C PHE A 285 -2.45 26.25 20.73
N GLU A 286 -2.92 27.42 21.18
CA GLU A 286 -3.92 27.54 22.26
C GLU A 286 -5.21 26.76 21.94
N TYR A 287 -5.69 26.83 20.70
CA TYR A 287 -6.87 26.10 20.24
C TYR A 287 -6.67 24.58 20.31
N CYS A 288 -5.52 24.08 19.84
CA CYS A 288 -5.18 22.65 19.89
C CYS A 288 -5.03 22.16 21.34
N GLN A 289 -4.42 22.95 22.22
CA GLN A 289 -4.34 22.64 23.65
C GLN A 289 -5.74 22.51 24.26
N ARG A 290 -6.65 23.44 23.93
CA ARG A 290 -8.04 23.41 24.41
C ARG A 290 -8.78 22.16 23.93
N LEU A 291 -8.59 21.73 22.68
CA LEU A 291 -9.18 20.48 22.16
C LEU A 291 -8.66 19.25 22.93
N ILE A 292 -7.36 19.21 23.23
CA ILE A 292 -6.77 18.13 24.03
C ILE A 292 -7.33 18.14 25.46
N GLU A 293 -7.56 19.29 26.06
CA GLU A 293 -8.23 19.39 27.36
C GLU A 293 -9.69 18.92 27.29
N GLN A 294 -10.45 19.34 26.27
CA GLN A 294 -11.84 18.91 26.07
C GLN A 294 -11.96 17.40 25.86
N SER A 295 -10.93 16.76 25.31
CA SER A 295 -10.89 15.31 25.16
C SER A 295 -10.84 14.51 26.47
N THR A 296 -10.63 15.17 27.62
CA THR A 296 -10.78 14.53 28.95
C THR A 296 -12.24 14.27 29.32
N ARG A 297 -13.18 14.95 28.65
CA ARG A 297 -14.60 14.90 28.95
C ARG A 297 -15.25 13.75 28.20
N ARG A 298 -16.11 13.01 28.90
CA ARG A 298 -16.84 11.88 28.31
C ARG A 298 -18.00 12.42 27.47
N PRO A 299 -18.05 12.11 26.16
CA PRO A 299 -19.11 12.58 25.27
C PRO A 299 -20.45 11.87 25.59
N LEU A 300 -21.55 12.61 25.47
CA LEU A 300 -22.92 12.07 25.67
C LEU A 300 -23.39 11.22 24.49
N LYS A 301 -23.00 11.58 23.27
CA LYS A 301 -23.33 10.85 22.04
C LYS A 301 -22.09 10.15 21.49
N LYS A 302 -22.32 9.03 20.79
CA LYS A 302 -21.25 8.29 20.12
C LYS A 302 -20.57 9.14 19.04
N ASP A 303 -21.36 9.81 18.20
CA ASP A 303 -20.85 10.65 17.11
C ASP A 303 -19.94 11.78 17.61
N ASP A 304 -20.30 12.39 18.75
CA ASP A 304 -19.48 13.42 19.40
C ASP A 304 -18.13 12.85 19.89
N GLY A 305 -18.11 11.57 20.29
CA GLY A 305 -16.88 10.86 20.68
C GLY A 305 -15.99 10.50 19.50
N ASP A 306 -16.58 10.11 18.37
CA ASP A 306 -15.82 9.85 17.14
C ASP A 306 -15.23 11.16 16.58
N LEU A 307 -16.00 12.27 16.65
CA LEU A 307 -15.52 13.61 16.32
C LEU A 307 -14.38 14.07 17.26
N GLN A 308 -14.50 13.81 18.57
CA GLN A 308 -13.46 14.14 19.55
C GLN A 308 -12.13 13.46 19.23
N LYS A 309 -12.16 12.18 18.81
CA LYS A 309 -10.95 11.45 18.39
C LYS A 309 -10.35 12.01 17.10
N ALA A 310 -11.18 12.36 16.12
CA ALA A 310 -10.71 12.99 14.89
C ALA A 310 -10.06 14.36 15.17
N CYS A 311 -10.66 15.17 16.04
CA CYS A 311 -10.11 16.46 16.46
C CYS A 311 -8.78 16.32 17.20
N LEU A 312 -8.59 15.24 17.99
CA LEU A 312 -7.30 14.94 18.63
C LEU A 312 -6.21 14.67 17.60
N ILE A 313 -6.48 13.82 16.59
CA ILE A 313 -5.51 13.51 15.53
C ILE A 313 -5.08 14.80 14.82
N GLU A 314 -6.06 15.64 14.45
CA GLU A 314 -5.82 16.90 13.74
C GLU A 314 -5.06 17.91 14.63
N ALA A 315 -5.44 18.05 15.90
CA ALA A 315 -4.79 18.96 16.85
C ALA A 315 -3.32 18.60 17.06
N VAL A 316 -2.99 17.32 17.27
CA VAL A 316 -1.59 16.88 17.44
C VAL A 316 -0.78 17.12 16.16
N THR A 317 -1.39 16.87 14.99
CA THR A 317 -0.73 17.12 13.70
C THR A 317 -0.46 18.61 13.47
N ILE A 318 -1.40 19.48 13.83
CA ILE A 318 -1.21 20.94 13.76
C ILE A 318 -0.11 21.40 14.72
N MET A 319 -0.07 20.85 15.95
CA MET A 319 1.01 21.17 16.90
C MET A 319 2.38 20.77 16.36
N ASP A 320 2.52 19.59 15.71
CA ASP A 320 3.76 19.18 15.03
C ASP A 320 4.18 20.18 13.93
N ILE A 321 3.24 20.63 13.10
CA ILE A 321 3.52 21.62 12.05
C ILE A 321 3.98 22.95 12.65
N ILE A 322 3.32 23.43 13.70
CA ILE A 322 3.71 24.66 14.40
C ILE A 322 5.13 24.51 14.98
N CYS A 323 5.43 23.37 15.61
CA CYS A 323 6.74 23.08 16.18
C CYS A 323 7.86 22.94 15.13
N LYS A 324 7.54 22.50 13.91
CA LYS A 324 8.48 22.50 12.77
C LYS A 324 8.78 23.91 12.27
N GLN A 325 7.79 24.80 12.29
CA GLN A 325 7.95 26.20 11.88
C GLN A 325 8.64 27.05 12.95
N ASP A 326 8.39 26.77 14.23
CA ASP A 326 8.95 27.50 15.36
C ASP A 326 9.30 26.54 16.50
N SER A 327 10.60 26.40 16.77
CA SER A 327 11.13 25.46 17.76
C SER A 327 10.83 25.84 19.20
N SER A 328 10.41 27.08 19.48
CA SER A 328 10.10 27.56 20.84
C SER A 328 8.92 26.81 21.48
N TYR A 329 7.99 26.29 20.67
CA TYR A 329 6.83 25.54 21.14
C TYR A 329 7.14 24.07 21.47
N VAL A 330 8.28 23.52 21.04
CA VAL A 330 8.59 22.08 21.11
C VAL A 330 8.56 21.56 22.55
N CYS A 331 9.22 22.23 23.50
CA CYS A 331 9.28 21.79 24.89
C CYS A 331 7.89 21.79 25.54
N LEU A 332 7.07 22.80 25.24
CA LEU A 332 5.71 22.92 25.75
C LEU A 332 4.82 21.81 25.16
N ALA A 333 4.82 21.65 23.83
CA ALA A 333 4.07 20.61 23.13
C ALA A 333 4.44 19.21 23.62
N ALA A 334 5.74 18.90 23.74
CA ALA A 334 6.21 17.60 24.19
C ALA A 334 5.69 17.23 25.59
N SER A 335 5.63 18.21 26.51
CA SER A 335 5.10 17.99 27.86
C SER A 335 3.61 17.62 27.85
N PHE A 336 2.79 18.32 27.05
CA PHE A 336 1.38 18.05 26.88
C PHE A 336 1.11 16.72 26.18
N LEU A 337 1.85 16.44 25.11
CA LEU A 337 1.68 15.20 24.33
C LEU A 337 2.11 13.97 25.11
N LYS A 338 3.08 14.09 26.03
CA LYS A 338 3.44 13.00 26.95
C LYS A 338 2.30 12.68 27.91
N ILE A 339 1.67 13.71 28.49
CA ILE A 339 0.50 13.53 29.38
C ILE A 339 -0.66 12.90 28.61
N LEU A 340 -0.91 13.38 27.38
CA LEU A 340 -1.93 12.84 26.49
C LEU A 340 -1.65 11.36 26.19
N HIS A 341 -0.43 11.00 25.78
CA HIS A 341 -0.03 9.63 25.49
C HIS A 341 -0.31 8.70 26.68
N CYS A 342 0.18 9.04 27.88
CA CYS A 342 -0.04 8.21 29.08
C CYS A 342 -1.52 8.00 29.41
N ARG A 343 -2.38 8.96 29.06
CA ARG A 343 -3.82 8.87 29.29
C ARG A 343 -4.51 7.95 28.28
N ILE A 344 -4.12 8.00 27.01
CA ILE A 344 -4.83 7.30 25.93
C ILE A 344 -4.20 5.96 25.52
N SER A 345 -2.97 5.66 25.93
CA SER A 345 -2.26 4.42 25.55
C SER A 345 -2.96 3.13 26.04
N GLY A 346 -3.73 3.21 27.13
CA GLY A 346 -4.50 2.06 27.64
C GLY A 346 -5.80 1.76 26.89
N ASP A 347 -6.27 2.67 26.03
CA ASP A 347 -7.55 2.54 25.34
C ASP A 347 -7.34 2.35 23.84
N ALA A 348 -7.59 1.12 23.38
CA ALA A 348 -7.47 0.71 21.99
C ALA A 348 -8.29 1.57 21.01
N THR A 349 -9.34 2.25 21.47
CA THR A 349 -10.16 3.12 20.62
C THR A 349 -9.45 4.42 20.20
N TYR A 350 -8.34 4.77 20.86
CA TYR A 350 -7.49 5.92 20.52
C TYR A 350 -6.25 5.54 19.69
N ALA A 351 -6.12 4.29 19.22
CA ALA A 351 -4.94 3.82 18.51
C ALA A 351 -4.49 4.73 17.34
N ARG A 352 -5.45 5.26 16.56
CA ARG A 352 -5.15 6.21 15.46
C ARG A 352 -4.56 7.55 15.94
N ALA A 353 -4.92 8.00 17.15
CA ALA A 353 -4.37 9.21 17.75
C ALA A 353 -2.95 9.02 18.30
N LEU A 354 -2.49 7.78 18.50
CA LEU A 354 -1.11 7.50 18.90
C LEU A 354 -0.11 7.73 17.75
N LEU A 355 -0.53 7.55 16.50
CA LEU A 355 0.31 7.76 15.32
C LEU A 355 0.86 9.20 15.19
N PRO A 356 0.04 10.27 15.21
CA PRO A 356 0.56 11.64 15.15
C PRO A 356 1.38 12.02 16.39
N ILE A 357 1.10 11.42 17.56
CA ILE A 357 1.95 11.62 18.75
C ILE A 357 3.33 11.00 18.53
N ALA A 358 3.39 9.78 18.00
CA ALA A 358 4.65 9.14 17.65
C ALA A 358 5.41 9.92 16.57
N GLN A 359 4.70 10.44 15.56
CA GLN A 359 5.29 11.32 14.53
C GLN A 359 5.92 12.57 15.14
N PHE A 360 5.25 13.22 16.09
CA PHE A 360 5.79 14.39 16.78
C PHE A 360 7.11 14.07 17.49
N PHE A 361 7.15 12.98 18.26
CA PHE A 361 8.37 12.57 18.95
C PHE A 361 9.48 12.13 17.99
N LEU A 362 9.13 11.59 16.82
CA LEU A 362 10.10 11.24 15.80
C LEU A 362 10.77 12.50 15.22
N ASN A 363 9.96 13.49 14.83
CA ASN A 363 10.43 14.74 14.24
C ASN A 363 11.28 15.58 15.20
N HIS A 364 10.94 15.57 16.49
CA HIS A 364 11.53 16.45 17.49
C HIS A 364 12.44 15.73 18.51
N SER A 365 12.74 14.44 18.30
CA SER A 365 13.55 13.57 19.17
C SER A 365 14.82 14.23 19.73
N LYS A 366 15.57 14.96 18.89
CA LYS A 366 16.82 15.65 19.27
C LYS A 366 16.61 16.78 20.29
N LEU A 367 15.49 17.48 20.22
CA LEU A 367 15.18 18.63 21.08
C LEU A 367 14.44 18.23 22.35
N THR A 368 13.67 17.15 22.31
CA THR A 368 12.81 16.75 23.42
C THR A 368 13.57 16.02 24.52
N ALA A 369 14.74 15.42 24.27
CA ALA A 369 15.50 14.62 25.23
C ALA A 369 14.67 13.56 25.99
N VAL A 370 13.50 13.21 25.44
CA VAL A 370 12.56 12.23 26.00
C VAL A 370 12.92 10.88 25.42
N ASP A 371 13.03 9.87 26.29
CA ASP A 371 13.10 8.47 25.90
C ASP A 371 11.77 8.06 25.21
N SER A 372 11.78 8.10 23.87
CA SER A 372 10.65 7.76 23.01
C SER A 372 10.49 6.26 22.78
N ASP A 373 11.42 5.43 23.25
CA ASP A 373 11.42 4.00 22.97
C ASP A 373 10.20 3.29 23.58
N ALA A 374 9.73 3.77 24.74
CA ALA A 374 8.51 3.25 25.36
C ALA A 374 7.25 3.51 24.48
N ILE A 375 7.20 4.65 23.80
CA ILE A 375 6.10 5.02 22.89
C ILE A 375 6.13 4.11 21.68
N TYR A 376 7.29 3.95 21.04
CA TYR A 376 7.44 3.09 19.87
C TYR A 376 7.23 1.62 20.21
N LYS A 377 7.73 1.14 21.36
CA LYS A 377 7.47 -0.22 21.80
C LYS A 377 5.98 -0.48 21.95
N HIS A 378 5.25 0.39 22.63
CA HIS A 378 3.80 0.24 22.74
C HIS A 378 3.11 0.27 21.36
N LEU A 379 3.50 1.23 20.50
CA LEU A 379 2.94 1.41 19.17
C LEU A 379 3.19 0.21 18.24
N PHE A 380 4.40 -0.34 18.19
CA PHE A 380 4.77 -1.41 17.27
C PHE A 380 4.46 -2.81 17.80
N ILE A 381 4.38 -3.00 19.13
CA ILE A 381 4.19 -4.31 19.77
C ILE A 381 2.74 -4.56 20.15
N ASP A 382 2.09 -3.64 20.85
CA ASP A 382 0.77 -3.89 21.42
C ASP A 382 -0.37 -3.60 20.43
N ILE A 383 -0.28 -2.47 19.73
CA ILE A 383 -1.37 -1.99 18.86
C ILE A 383 -1.64 -2.96 17.69
N PRO A 384 -0.65 -3.37 16.86
CA PRO A 384 -0.91 -4.31 15.77
C PRO A 384 -1.34 -5.68 16.28
N ALA A 385 -0.83 -6.12 17.43
CA ALA A 385 -1.18 -7.41 18.01
C ALA A 385 -2.67 -7.51 18.40
N GLN A 386 -3.28 -6.40 18.78
CA GLN A 386 -4.69 -6.33 19.21
C GLN A 386 -5.63 -5.88 18.09
N LEU A 387 -5.20 -4.93 17.25
CA LEU A 387 -6.04 -4.20 16.31
C LEU A 387 -5.71 -4.47 14.84
N PHE A 388 -5.02 -5.58 14.52
CA PHE A 388 -4.75 -5.99 13.14
C PHE A 388 -6.01 -6.08 12.26
N HIS A 389 -7.18 -6.30 12.88
CA HIS A 389 -8.46 -6.47 12.18
C HIS A 389 -9.12 -5.16 11.74
N ASN A 390 -8.60 -4.00 12.14
CA ASN A 390 -9.11 -2.69 11.75
C ASN A 390 -8.42 -2.20 10.45
N PRO A 391 -9.13 -2.15 9.31
CA PRO A 391 -8.52 -1.84 8.01
C PRO A 391 -8.00 -0.41 7.92
N SER A 392 -8.72 0.56 8.51
CA SER A 392 -8.33 1.98 8.47
C SER A 392 -7.06 2.23 9.28
N LEU A 393 -6.96 1.62 10.46
CA LEU A 393 -5.74 1.68 11.27
C LEU A 393 -4.57 0.98 10.55
N ALA A 394 -4.81 -0.20 9.97
CA ALA A 394 -3.78 -0.94 9.26
C ALA A 394 -3.17 -0.13 8.12
N PHE A 395 -4.01 0.53 7.31
CA PHE A 395 -3.54 1.40 6.24
C PHE A 395 -2.73 2.60 6.76
N GLU A 396 -3.26 3.35 7.72
CA GLU A 396 -2.56 4.51 8.29
C GLU A 396 -1.25 4.14 8.99
N PHE A 397 -1.21 2.97 9.65
CA PHE A 397 -0.02 2.49 10.34
C PHE A 397 1.08 2.12 9.35
N VAL A 398 0.72 1.39 8.29
CA VAL A 398 1.69 1.00 7.24
C VAL A 398 2.18 2.24 6.48
N GLN A 399 1.28 3.20 6.20
CA GLN A 399 1.66 4.49 5.61
C GLN A 399 2.64 5.25 6.52
N PHE A 400 2.35 5.33 7.82
CA PHE A 400 3.26 5.94 8.80
C PHE A 400 4.64 5.26 8.81
N CYS A 401 4.69 3.94 8.70
CA CYS A 401 5.96 3.21 8.64
C CYS A 401 6.73 3.51 7.34
N LYS A 402 6.02 3.57 6.21
CA LYS A 402 6.57 3.87 4.88
C LYS A 402 7.14 5.28 4.81
N ASP A 403 6.36 6.28 5.26
CA ASP A 403 6.76 7.70 5.20
C ASP A 403 8.00 8.00 6.06
N ASN A 404 8.25 7.17 7.09
CA ASN A 404 9.34 7.35 8.06
C ASN A 404 10.39 6.24 8.02
N SER A 405 10.40 5.40 6.99
CA SER A 405 11.18 4.16 6.94
C SER A 405 12.70 4.36 7.09
N GLN A 406 13.23 5.44 6.51
CA GLN A 406 14.65 5.82 6.64
C GLN A 406 14.99 6.21 8.08
N LEU A 407 14.17 7.06 8.71
CA LEU A 407 14.38 7.50 10.08
C LEU A 407 14.32 6.33 11.07
N PHE A 408 13.39 5.40 10.89
CA PHE A 408 13.30 4.22 11.75
C PHE A 408 14.49 3.28 11.58
N THR A 409 14.99 3.13 10.36
CA THR A 409 16.18 2.32 10.08
C THR A 409 17.41 2.84 10.83
N ASP A 410 17.57 4.16 10.88
CA ASP A 410 18.73 4.80 11.51
C ASP A 410 18.61 4.88 13.04
N SER A 411 17.38 4.99 13.57
CA SER A 411 17.14 5.35 14.97
C SER A 411 16.60 4.22 15.86
N SER A 412 15.96 3.18 15.31
CA SER A 412 15.20 2.23 16.13
C SER A 412 15.28 0.78 15.62
N SER A 413 15.98 -0.06 16.39
CA SER A 413 15.96 -1.52 16.19
C SER A 413 14.56 -2.13 16.40
N ILE A 414 13.68 -1.45 17.14
CA ILE A 414 12.30 -1.87 17.41
C ILE A 414 11.52 -2.02 16.11
N PHE A 415 11.70 -1.11 15.15
CA PHE A 415 10.98 -1.15 13.88
C PHE A 415 11.25 -2.46 13.12
N ARG A 416 12.53 -2.79 12.88
CA ARG A 416 12.90 -4.05 12.23
C ARG A 416 12.43 -5.25 13.05
N GLN A 417 12.60 -5.25 14.37
CA GLN A 417 12.15 -6.36 15.21
C GLN A 417 10.62 -6.52 15.23
N SER A 418 9.84 -5.49 14.88
CA SER A 418 8.38 -5.53 14.88
C SER A 418 7.75 -6.10 13.61
N PHE A 419 8.55 -6.54 12.62
CA PHE A 419 8.02 -7.05 11.35
C PHE A 419 6.91 -8.10 11.52
N PRO A 420 6.93 -9.07 12.47
CA PRO A 420 5.85 -10.05 12.58
C PRO A 420 4.48 -9.41 12.77
N ASN A 421 4.42 -8.32 13.53
CA ASN A 421 3.20 -7.55 13.77
C ASN A 421 2.76 -6.75 12.53
N LEU A 422 3.70 -6.18 11.77
CA LEU A 422 3.38 -5.52 10.49
C LEU A 422 2.78 -6.53 9.51
N PHE A 423 3.36 -7.72 9.40
CA PHE A 423 2.81 -8.79 8.56
C PHE A 423 1.43 -9.29 9.02
N LYS A 424 1.00 -9.10 10.28
CA LYS A 424 -0.40 -9.36 10.69
C LYS A 424 -1.37 -8.39 10.02
N PHE A 425 -1.01 -7.12 9.85
CA PHE A 425 -1.83 -6.17 9.10
C PHE A 425 -2.00 -6.61 7.65
N LEU A 426 -0.91 -7.00 7.00
CA LEU A 426 -0.93 -7.52 5.63
C LEU A 426 -1.77 -8.81 5.53
N ALA A 427 -1.51 -9.77 6.41
CA ALA A 427 -2.20 -11.06 6.43
C ALA A 427 -3.72 -10.89 6.58
N TRP A 428 -4.16 -9.94 7.41
CA TRP A 428 -5.58 -9.70 7.64
C TRP A 428 -6.23 -8.80 6.59
N ASN A 429 -5.56 -7.75 6.11
CA ASN A 429 -6.15 -6.70 5.29
C ASN A 429 -5.64 -6.67 3.83
N SER A 430 -5.08 -7.78 3.34
CA SER A 430 -4.87 -8.01 1.90
C SER A 430 -6.20 -8.06 1.13
N PRO A 431 -6.28 -7.64 -0.16
CA PRO A 431 -5.24 -7.03 -1.02
C PRO A 431 -4.90 -5.54 -0.87
N PRO A 432 -5.72 -4.66 -0.24
CA PRO A 432 -5.47 -3.20 -0.27
C PRO A 432 -4.10 -2.72 0.20
N LEU A 433 -3.39 -3.48 1.05
CA LEU A 433 -2.10 -3.09 1.61
C LEU A 433 -0.89 -3.49 0.76
N ILE A 434 -1.06 -4.21 -0.35
CA ILE A 434 0.08 -4.74 -1.12
C ILE A 434 0.96 -3.62 -1.66
N SER A 435 0.39 -2.54 -2.21
CA SER A 435 1.17 -1.41 -2.74
C SER A 435 2.09 -0.82 -1.67
N GLU A 436 1.55 -0.58 -0.48
CA GLU A 436 2.31 0.00 0.61
C GLU A 436 3.37 -0.97 1.16
N PHE A 437 3.08 -2.28 1.17
CA PHE A 437 4.05 -3.29 1.60
C PHE A 437 5.18 -3.53 0.60
N VAL A 438 4.95 -3.35 -0.70
CA VAL A 438 6.01 -3.38 -1.72
C VAL A 438 7.04 -2.29 -1.45
N ASP A 439 6.60 -1.11 -1.02
CA ASP A 439 7.50 -0.02 -0.66
C ASP A 439 8.15 -0.21 0.73
N LEU A 440 7.45 -0.86 1.67
CA LEU A 440 7.90 -1.03 3.05
C LEU A 440 8.88 -2.20 3.24
N LEU A 441 8.67 -3.33 2.54
CA LEU A 441 9.43 -4.57 2.72
C LEU A 441 10.95 -4.39 2.64
N PRO A 442 11.52 -3.60 1.70
CA PRO A 442 12.96 -3.39 1.61
C PRO A 442 13.60 -2.86 2.90
N PHE A 443 12.88 -2.03 3.67
CA PHE A 443 13.38 -1.43 4.91
C PHE A 443 13.36 -2.39 6.11
N LEU A 444 12.57 -3.47 6.02
CA LEU A 444 12.50 -4.53 7.03
C LEU A 444 13.59 -5.60 6.84
N LEU A 445 14.21 -5.64 5.64
CA LEU A 445 15.18 -6.65 5.25
C LEU A 445 16.61 -6.22 5.61
N ASP A 446 17.29 -7.09 6.36
CA ASP A 446 18.74 -7.11 6.50
C ASP A 446 19.23 -8.56 6.63
N ALA A 447 20.54 -8.76 6.77
CA ALA A 447 21.11 -10.10 6.91
C ALA A 447 20.59 -10.86 8.15
N GLY A 448 20.13 -10.16 9.19
CA GLY A 448 19.59 -10.74 10.42
C GLY A 448 18.11 -11.11 10.33
N THR A 449 17.31 -10.37 9.56
CA THR A 449 15.86 -10.58 9.44
C THR A 449 15.45 -11.38 8.21
N ALA A 450 16.29 -11.47 7.17
CA ALA A 450 15.94 -12.07 5.88
C ALA A 450 15.39 -13.50 6.00
N ILE A 451 15.98 -14.34 6.84
CA ILE A 451 15.57 -15.74 7.01
C ILE A 451 14.19 -15.84 7.68
N GLU A 452 13.95 -15.09 8.75
CA GLU A 452 12.64 -15.11 9.40
C GLU A 452 11.56 -14.51 8.49
N ILE A 453 11.86 -13.46 7.73
CA ILE A 453 10.92 -12.85 6.78
C ILE A 453 10.61 -13.83 5.65
N PHE A 454 11.60 -14.56 5.14
CA PHE A 454 11.39 -15.62 4.15
C PHE A 454 10.40 -16.68 4.66
N HIS A 455 10.61 -17.18 5.89
CA HIS A 455 9.67 -18.12 6.50
C HIS A 455 8.27 -17.51 6.67
N LEU A 456 8.18 -16.27 7.13
CA LEU A 456 6.92 -15.59 7.36
C LEU A 456 6.12 -15.33 6.08
N LEU A 457 6.80 -14.98 4.98
CA LEU A 457 6.19 -14.84 3.65
C LEU A 457 5.55 -16.16 3.20
N LEU A 458 6.26 -17.29 3.35
CA LEU A 458 5.74 -18.61 3.00
C LEU A 458 4.61 -19.08 3.93
N ASP A 459 4.65 -18.69 5.20
CA ASP A 459 3.62 -19.03 6.20
C ASP A 459 2.50 -17.98 6.29
N LEU A 460 2.47 -16.94 5.45
CA LEU A 460 1.48 -15.87 5.53
C LEU A 460 0.01 -16.34 5.45
N PRO A 461 -0.36 -17.33 4.61
CA PRO A 461 -1.70 -17.92 4.62
C PRO A 461 -2.01 -18.64 5.93
N CYS A 462 -1.01 -19.35 6.49
CA CYS A 462 -1.12 -20.03 7.77
C CYS A 462 -1.28 -19.03 8.94
N LEU A 463 -0.53 -17.93 8.91
CA LEU A 463 -0.69 -16.82 9.86
C LEU A 463 -2.11 -16.25 9.80
N THR A 464 -2.65 -16.06 8.60
CA THR A 464 -4.03 -15.55 8.40
C THR A 464 -5.06 -16.48 9.06
N ALA A 465 -4.91 -17.80 8.87
CA ALA A 465 -5.75 -18.80 9.52
C ALA A 465 -5.59 -18.82 11.06
N ALA A 466 -4.36 -18.62 11.55
CA ALA A 466 -4.10 -18.53 12.99
C ALA A 466 -4.72 -17.26 13.61
N LEU A 467 -4.67 -16.12 12.93
CA LEU A 467 -5.32 -14.87 13.36
C LEU A 467 -6.85 -15.01 13.41
N ASP A 468 -7.45 -15.70 12.44
CA ASP A 468 -8.89 -15.96 12.43
C ASP A 468 -9.29 -16.85 13.62
N THR A 469 -8.48 -17.88 13.90
CA THR A 469 -8.64 -18.73 15.08
C THR A 469 -8.52 -17.92 16.37
N GLN A 470 -7.55 -16.99 16.46
CA GLN A 470 -7.36 -16.11 17.62
C GLN A 470 -8.59 -15.23 17.88
N LEU A 471 -9.16 -14.59 16.84
CA LEU A 471 -10.35 -13.74 17.00
C LEU A 471 -11.59 -14.55 17.40
N ARG A 472 -11.80 -15.72 16.78
CA ARG A 472 -12.89 -16.62 17.15
C ARG A 472 -12.76 -17.09 18.59
N ALA A 473 -11.55 -17.48 19.02
CA ALA A 473 -11.29 -17.89 20.40
C ALA A 473 -11.49 -16.75 21.42
N ALA A 474 -11.16 -15.51 21.05
CA ALA A 474 -11.40 -14.34 21.90
C ALA A 474 -12.90 -14.08 22.12
N ALA A 475 -13.73 -14.33 21.09
CA ALA A 475 -15.18 -14.13 21.13
C ALA A 475 -15.95 -15.20 21.94
N LEU A 476 -15.35 -16.35 22.25
CA LEU A 476 -16.01 -17.44 22.97
C LEU A 476 -16.26 -17.08 24.46
N PRO A 477 -17.41 -17.49 25.04
CA PRO A 477 -17.70 -17.31 26.46
C PRO A 477 -16.74 -18.10 27.35
N ALA A 478 -16.47 -17.60 28.57
CA ALA A 478 -15.50 -18.18 29.51
C ALA A 478 -15.80 -19.64 29.90
N SER A 479 -17.06 -20.09 29.80
CA SER A 479 -17.47 -21.47 30.11
C SER A 479 -16.97 -22.51 29.09
N GLU A 480 -16.75 -22.11 27.82
CA GLU A 480 -16.30 -23.01 26.75
C GLU A 480 -14.76 -23.06 26.65
N LYS A 481 -14.05 -22.13 27.28
CA LYS A 481 -12.57 -22.06 27.31
C LYS A 481 -11.93 -23.14 28.19
N ALA A 482 -12.70 -23.83 29.03
CA ALA A 482 -12.20 -24.76 30.05
C ALA A 482 -12.52 -26.25 29.79
N GLY A 483 -13.20 -26.58 28.68
CA GLY A 483 -13.80 -27.91 28.46
C GLY A 483 -12.96 -28.98 27.76
N GLY A 484 -11.68 -28.71 27.45
CA GLY A 484 -10.85 -29.65 26.68
C GLY A 484 -10.19 -30.71 27.56
N ASP A 485 -10.34 -31.99 27.18
CA ASP A 485 -9.61 -33.11 27.79
C ASP A 485 -8.11 -33.02 27.42
N PRO A 486 -7.17 -32.77 28.37
CA PRO A 486 -5.77 -32.47 28.06
C PRO A 486 -4.96 -33.67 27.52
N ALA A 487 -5.56 -34.87 27.51
CA ALA A 487 -4.93 -36.10 27.04
C ALA A 487 -5.27 -36.45 25.57
N GLY A 488 -6.32 -35.85 24.99
CA GLY A 488 -6.78 -36.15 23.63
C GLY A 488 -6.10 -35.27 22.56
N LYS A 489 -5.98 -35.78 21.31
CA LYS A 489 -5.58 -34.94 20.17
C LYS A 489 -6.72 -33.97 19.85
N ALA A 490 -6.41 -32.68 19.74
CA ALA A 490 -7.37 -31.65 19.34
C ALA A 490 -7.97 -31.97 17.96
N ALA A 491 -9.30 -31.95 17.85
CA ALA A 491 -10.02 -32.23 16.60
C ALA A 491 -10.25 -30.96 15.77
N THR A 492 -10.34 -29.80 16.44
CA THR A 492 -10.61 -28.50 15.82
C THR A 492 -9.49 -27.49 16.07
N CYS A 493 -9.39 -26.47 15.20
CA CYS A 493 -8.41 -25.38 15.36
C CYS A 493 -8.59 -24.62 16.68
N LEU A 494 -9.84 -24.48 17.15
CA LEU A 494 -10.16 -23.75 18.38
C LEU A 494 -9.73 -24.52 19.63
N GLU A 495 -9.96 -25.84 19.66
CA GLU A 495 -9.42 -26.70 20.71
C GLU A 495 -7.89 -26.68 20.72
N ALA A 496 -7.28 -26.76 19.53
CA ALA A 496 -5.84 -26.73 19.38
C ALA A 496 -5.22 -25.42 19.91
N PHE A 497 -5.91 -24.28 19.77
CA PHE A 497 -5.45 -22.99 20.26
C PHE A 497 -5.22 -22.97 21.79
N HIS A 498 -6.03 -23.72 22.53
CA HIS A 498 -5.90 -23.85 23.99
C HIS A 498 -5.05 -25.06 24.42
N HIS A 499 -4.76 -25.98 23.49
CA HIS A 499 -4.10 -27.23 23.78
C HIS A 499 -2.57 -27.06 24.03
N PRO A 500 -1.99 -27.65 25.09
CA PRO A 500 -0.57 -27.48 25.43
C PRO A 500 0.42 -27.82 24.31
N LEU A 501 0.13 -28.87 23.52
CA LEU A 501 1.00 -29.31 22.40
C LEU A 501 1.14 -28.27 21.28
N TYR A 502 0.08 -27.51 20.98
CA TYR A 502 0.08 -26.56 19.86
C TYR A 502 0.31 -25.11 20.32
N ARG A 503 0.22 -24.84 21.62
CA ARG A 503 0.39 -23.50 22.19
C ARG A 503 1.70 -22.84 21.78
N GLY A 504 2.82 -23.57 21.81
CA GLY A 504 4.13 -23.03 21.39
C GLY A 504 4.16 -22.65 19.91
N THR A 505 3.59 -23.48 19.04
CA THR A 505 3.51 -23.21 17.60
C THR A 505 2.60 -22.03 17.26
N PHE A 506 1.47 -21.86 17.97
CA PHE A 506 0.63 -20.68 17.86
C PHE A 506 1.33 -19.41 18.36
N GLN A 507 2.04 -19.49 19.50
CA GLN A 507 2.81 -18.37 20.04
C GLN A 507 3.90 -17.92 19.08
N TYR A 508 4.57 -18.85 18.40
CA TYR A 508 5.57 -18.52 17.39
C TYR A 508 4.96 -17.82 16.16
N LEU A 509 3.85 -18.32 15.62
CA LEU A 509 3.16 -17.70 14.48
C LEU A 509 2.60 -16.31 14.86
N LEU A 510 1.99 -16.19 16.03
CA LEU A 510 1.34 -14.97 16.51
C LEU A 510 2.29 -14.04 17.29
N ARG A 511 3.60 -14.28 17.23
CA ARG A 511 4.61 -13.48 17.94
C ARG A 511 4.52 -12.00 17.57
N THR A 512 4.95 -11.15 18.49
CA THR A 512 4.92 -9.69 18.32
C THR A 512 6.27 -9.11 17.87
N THR A 513 7.36 -9.81 18.17
CA THR A 513 8.73 -9.45 17.82
C THR A 513 9.43 -10.58 17.08
N ALA A 514 10.44 -10.24 16.30
CA ALA A 514 11.43 -11.17 15.78
C ALA A 514 12.00 -12.02 16.93
N ALA A 515 12.12 -13.32 16.71
CA ALA A 515 12.55 -14.26 17.74
C ALA A 515 13.26 -15.45 17.08
N PRO A 516 14.55 -15.31 16.74
CA PRO A 516 15.27 -16.31 15.97
C PRO A 516 15.44 -17.63 16.74
N GLU A 517 15.60 -17.53 18.05
CA GLU A 517 15.94 -18.66 18.94
C GLU A 517 14.72 -19.47 19.42
N ALA A 518 13.49 -18.99 19.16
CA ALA A 518 12.26 -19.57 19.69
C ALA A 518 11.43 -20.35 18.64
N ALA A 519 12.01 -20.69 17.49
CA ALA A 519 11.31 -21.38 16.42
C ALA A 519 11.00 -22.85 16.80
N PRO A 520 9.74 -23.31 16.64
CA PRO A 520 9.38 -24.69 16.92
C PRO A 520 9.99 -25.62 15.86
N GLU A 521 10.29 -26.87 16.25
CA GLU A 521 10.88 -27.89 15.35
C GLU A 521 10.05 -28.14 14.08
N SER A 522 8.72 -28.02 14.16
CA SER A 522 7.84 -28.17 13.01
C SER A 522 6.48 -27.48 13.18
N LEU A 523 6.04 -26.78 12.13
CA LEU A 523 4.68 -26.22 12.01
C LEU A 523 3.72 -27.17 11.26
N VAL A 524 4.18 -28.34 10.80
CA VAL A 524 3.36 -29.28 10.02
C VAL A 524 2.09 -29.72 10.77
N PRO A 525 2.16 -30.14 12.05
CA PRO A 525 0.95 -30.59 12.77
C PRO A 525 -0.10 -29.49 12.89
N LEU A 526 0.35 -28.25 13.11
CA LEU A 526 -0.54 -27.08 13.21
C LEU A 526 -1.17 -26.73 11.86
N ARG A 527 -0.39 -26.77 10.76
CA ARG A 527 -0.90 -26.50 9.41
C ARG A 527 -1.98 -27.50 8.97
N GLN A 528 -1.83 -28.77 9.33
CA GLN A 528 -2.83 -29.79 9.04
C GLN A 528 -4.17 -29.48 9.73
N LEU A 529 -4.13 -29.04 11.00
CA LEU A 529 -5.33 -28.61 11.72
C LEU A 529 -5.94 -27.35 11.10
N LEU A 530 -5.11 -26.33 10.86
CA LEU A 530 -5.52 -25.08 10.23
C LEU A 530 -6.00 -25.28 8.79
N GLY A 531 -5.71 -26.41 8.13
CA GLY A 531 -6.11 -26.70 6.74
C GLY A 531 -7.62 -26.60 6.50
N SER A 532 -8.45 -26.76 7.54
CA SER A 532 -9.90 -26.51 7.47
C SER A 532 -10.26 -25.07 7.06
N LEU A 533 -9.37 -24.09 7.29
CA LEU A 533 -9.54 -22.68 6.94
C LEU A 533 -8.92 -22.30 5.59
N ALA A 534 -8.30 -23.24 4.87
CA ALA A 534 -7.58 -22.98 3.62
C ALA A 534 -8.48 -22.41 2.52
N GLY A 535 -9.75 -22.81 2.48
CA GLY A 535 -10.74 -22.30 1.53
C GLY A 535 -11.41 -20.98 1.95
N SER A 536 -11.02 -20.38 3.09
CA SER A 536 -11.62 -19.11 3.51
C SER A 536 -11.16 -17.97 2.58
N PRO A 537 -12.06 -17.04 2.19
CA PRO A 537 -11.74 -16.03 1.19
C PRO A 537 -10.56 -15.15 1.60
N ARG A 538 -10.44 -14.84 2.90
CA ARG A 538 -9.33 -14.05 3.44
C ARG A 538 -7.98 -14.78 3.30
N VAL A 539 -7.94 -16.08 3.59
CA VAL A 539 -6.71 -16.89 3.49
C VAL A 539 -6.29 -17.02 2.02
N VAL A 540 -7.24 -17.25 1.10
CA VAL A 540 -6.97 -17.31 -0.34
C VAL A 540 -6.46 -15.97 -0.87
N GLN A 541 -7.12 -14.85 -0.56
CA GLN A 541 -6.69 -13.51 -0.96
C GLN A 541 -5.31 -13.14 -0.39
N CYS A 542 -5.01 -13.57 0.83
CA CYS A 542 -3.68 -13.38 1.40
C CYS A 542 -2.62 -14.21 0.65
N ALA A 543 -2.93 -15.46 0.32
CA ALA A 543 -2.05 -16.36 -0.42
C ALA A 543 -1.67 -15.82 -1.80
N GLU A 544 -2.62 -15.17 -2.51
CA GLU A 544 -2.38 -14.53 -3.81
C GLU A 544 -1.32 -13.40 -3.76
N THR A 545 -1.05 -12.81 -2.59
CA THR A 545 -0.06 -11.73 -2.44
C THR A 545 1.37 -12.21 -2.28
N VAL A 546 1.55 -13.45 -1.80
CA VAL A 546 2.84 -13.99 -1.44
C VAL A 546 3.81 -14.05 -2.63
N PRO A 547 3.43 -14.50 -3.84
CA PRO A 547 4.34 -14.56 -4.98
C PRO A 547 4.98 -13.20 -5.31
N VAL A 548 4.19 -12.12 -5.30
CA VAL A 548 4.66 -10.76 -5.59
C VAL A 548 5.69 -10.29 -4.56
N LEU A 549 5.40 -10.50 -3.27
CA LEU A 549 6.30 -10.11 -2.19
C LEU A 549 7.55 -11.00 -2.13
N LEU A 550 7.43 -12.26 -2.52
CA LEU A 550 8.54 -13.21 -2.56
C LEU A 550 9.52 -12.88 -3.70
N GLU A 551 9.02 -12.48 -4.88
CA GLU A 551 9.88 -11.95 -5.95
C GLU A 551 10.62 -10.69 -5.52
N LEU A 552 9.92 -9.76 -4.85
CA LEU A 552 10.54 -8.56 -4.29
C LEU A 552 11.59 -8.90 -3.23
N PHE A 553 11.28 -9.84 -2.33
CA PHE A 553 12.20 -10.31 -1.30
C PHE A 553 13.53 -10.76 -1.91
N PHE A 554 13.52 -11.66 -2.89
CA PHE A 554 14.74 -12.15 -3.52
C PHE A 554 15.47 -11.05 -4.31
N ARG A 555 14.73 -10.13 -4.95
CA ARG A 555 15.33 -8.98 -5.63
C ARG A 555 16.13 -8.09 -4.68
N VAL A 556 15.57 -7.76 -3.51
CA VAL A 556 16.26 -6.91 -2.52
C VAL A 556 17.39 -7.65 -1.84
N VAL A 557 17.18 -8.92 -1.46
CA VAL A 557 18.21 -9.75 -0.81
C VAL A 557 19.42 -9.96 -1.72
N ALA A 558 19.22 -10.07 -3.03
CA ALA A 558 20.32 -10.17 -4.00
C ALA A 558 21.29 -8.98 -3.98
N GLU A 559 20.87 -7.81 -3.47
CA GLU A 559 21.71 -6.60 -3.41
C GLU A 559 22.73 -6.63 -2.26
N PHE A 560 22.41 -7.30 -1.14
CA PHE A 560 23.24 -7.28 0.08
C PHE A 560 23.64 -8.65 0.62
N ALA A 561 23.04 -9.75 0.14
CA ALA A 561 23.28 -11.07 0.70
C ALA A 561 24.73 -11.52 0.48
N ASP A 562 25.36 -11.97 1.56
CA ASP A 562 26.66 -12.59 1.50
C ASP A 562 26.53 -14.06 1.06
N GLY A 563 27.68 -14.69 0.80
CA GLY A 563 27.69 -16.09 0.38
C GLY A 563 27.03 -17.04 1.40
N SER A 564 27.16 -16.75 2.70
CA SER A 564 26.59 -17.60 3.74
C SER A 564 25.06 -17.55 3.74
N LEU A 565 24.48 -16.35 3.64
CA LEU A 565 23.03 -16.15 3.56
C LEU A 565 22.44 -16.77 2.30
N ILE A 566 23.08 -16.61 1.13
CA ILE A 566 22.62 -17.22 -0.13
C ILE A 566 22.58 -18.75 0.01
N ASN A 567 23.62 -19.37 0.58
CA ASN A 567 23.66 -20.81 0.79
C ASN A 567 22.51 -21.28 1.71
N GLN A 568 22.29 -20.56 2.81
CA GLN A 568 21.18 -20.87 3.72
C GLN A 568 19.82 -20.74 3.05
N LEU A 569 19.60 -19.68 2.25
CA LEU A 569 18.34 -19.46 1.54
C LEU A 569 18.04 -20.56 0.53
N VAL A 570 19.03 -21.06 -0.21
CA VAL A 570 18.81 -22.18 -1.16
C VAL A 570 18.44 -23.46 -0.40
N VAL A 571 19.14 -23.80 0.68
CA VAL A 571 18.79 -24.97 1.50
C VAL A 571 17.38 -24.84 2.07
N LEU A 572 17.03 -23.66 2.59
CA LEU A 572 15.70 -23.39 3.14
C LEU A 572 14.62 -23.43 2.07
N LEU A 573 14.86 -22.89 0.88
CA LEU A 573 13.94 -22.95 -0.26
C LEU A 573 13.58 -24.40 -0.60
N LEU A 574 14.58 -25.28 -0.71
CA LEU A 574 14.37 -26.69 -1.01
C LEU A 574 13.58 -27.38 0.11
N ARG A 575 13.98 -27.22 1.38
CA ARG A 575 13.31 -27.83 2.53
C ARG A 575 11.89 -27.33 2.74
N ARG A 576 11.65 -26.04 2.50
CA ARG A 576 10.34 -25.40 2.70
C ARG A 576 9.36 -25.68 1.57
N SER A 577 9.83 -26.11 0.40
CA SER A 577 8.96 -26.51 -0.71
C SER A 577 8.00 -27.66 -0.35
N ASP A 578 8.39 -28.55 0.57
CA ASP A 578 7.54 -29.63 1.10
C ASP A 578 6.56 -29.18 2.19
N GLN A 579 6.74 -27.96 2.68
CA GLN A 579 6.15 -27.47 3.92
C GLN A 579 5.29 -26.24 3.68
N LEU A 580 4.70 -26.11 2.50
CA LEU A 580 3.77 -25.02 2.19
C LEU A 580 2.37 -25.35 2.72
N TYR A 581 1.59 -24.30 2.99
CA TYR A 581 0.20 -24.46 3.39
C TYR A 581 -0.65 -25.01 2.23
N GLU A 582 -1.64 -25.86 2.53
CA GLU A 582 -2.36 -26.67 1.55
C GLU A 582 -3.40 -25.88 0.75
N ILE A 583 -2.93 -25.04 -0.18
CA ILE A 583 -3.73 -24.33 -1.17
C ILE A 583 -3.11 -24.60 -2.55
N PRO A 584 -3.80 -25.27 -3.48
CA PRO A 584 -3.20 -25.72 -4.75
C PRO A 584 -2.59 -24.59 -5.60
N THR A 585 -3.36 -23.52 -5.87
CA THR A 585 -2.91 -22.38 -6.68
C THR A 585 -1.71 -21.66 -6.06
N PHE A 586 -1.76 -21.45 -4.75
CA PHE A 586 -0.65 -20.88 -3.97
C PHE A 586 0.64 -21.69 -4.10
N LYS A 587 0.58 -23.02 -4.01
CA LYS A 587 1.76 -23.88 -4.14
C LYS A 587 2.39 -23.74 -5.52
N GLU A 588 1.58 -23.80 -6.58
CA GLU A 588 2.05 -23.67 -7.96
C GLU A 588 2.73 -22.32 -8.20
N ASP A 589 2.10 -21.23 -7.75
CA ASP A 589 2.66 -19.88 -7.88
C ASP A 589 3.96 -19.71 -7.08
N VAL A 590 4.02 -20.22 -5.85
CA VAL A 590 5.24 -20.20 -5.03
C VAL A 590 6.34 -21.04 -5.66
N TYR A 591 6.03 -22.24 -6.17
CA TYR A 591 7.03 -23.08 -6.86
C TYR A 591 7.59 -22.40 -8.11
N ARG A 592 6.75 -21.68 -8.86
CA ARG A 592 7.20 -20.87 -10.00
C ARG A 592 8.20 -19.81 -9.57
N VAL A 593 7.88 -19.02 -8.54
CA VAL A 593 8.77 -17.96 -8.01
C VAL A 593 10.04 -18.55 -7.43
N LEU A 594 9.94 -19.56 -6.56
CA LEU A 594 11.12 -20.19 -5.95
C LEU A 594 12.04 -20.80 -7.02
N GLY A 595 11.48 -21.43 -8.05
CA GLY A 595 12.26 -21.95 -9.18
C GLY A 595 13.01 -20.86 -9.94
N SER A 596 12.33 -19.77 -10.31
CA SER A 596 12.99 -18.67 -11.03
C SER A 596 14.07 -17.99 -10.18
N GLN A 597 13.81 -17.78 -8.89
CA GLN A 597 14.77 -17.13 -7.99
C GLN A 597 15.96 -18.03 -7.65
N LEU A 598 15.77 -19.35 -7.58
CA LEU A 598 16.87 -20.31 -7.46
C LEU A 598 17.89 -20.15 -8.60
N ALA A 599 17.41 -20.03 -9.85
CA ALA A 599 18.29 -19.79 -11.00
C ALA A 599 19.05 -18.46 -10.90
N VAL A 600 18.40 -17.40 -10.40
CA VAL A 600 19.04 -16.10 -10.14
C VAL A 600 20.14 -16.22 -9.08
N LEU A 601 19.87 -16.89 -7.95
CA LEU A 601 20.85 -17.10 -6.89
C LEU A 601 22.06 -17.90 -7.37
N CYS A 602 21.83 -18.95 -8.16
CA CYS A 602 22.92 -19.71 -8.80
C CYS A 602 23.71 -18.85 -9.81
N GLY A 603 23.06 -17.94 -10.53
CA GLY A 603 23.72 -16.99 -11.42
C GLY A 603 24.57 -15.96 -10.70
N LEU A 604 24.13 -15.48 -9.54
CA LEU A 604 24.90 -14.58 -8.67
C LEU A 604 26.12 -15.27 -8.06
N ARG A 605 25.97 -16.55 -7.68
CA ARG A 605 27.05 -17.36 -7.11
C ARG A 605 27.08 -18.77 -7.68
N PRO A 606 27.75 -18.99 -8.83
CA PRO A 606 27.84 -20.31 -9.46
C PRO A 606 28.46 -21.41 -8.57
N ALA A 607 29.37 -21.03 -7.67
CA ALA A 607 30.00 -21.94 -6.70
C ALA A 607 28.98 -22.67 -5.80
N LEU A 608 27.78 -22.13 -5.65
CA LEU A 608 26.72 -22.71 -4.83
C LEU A 608 26.33 -24.14 -5.26
N VAL A 609 26.37 -24.43 -6.57
CA VAL A 609 26.03 -25.76 -7.10
C VAL A 609 27.01 -26.83 -6.62
N VAL A 610 28.28 -26.46 -6.42
CA VAL A 610 29.31 -27.36 -5.89
C VAL A 610 29.27 -27.42 -4.37
N GLU A 611 29.09 -26.26 -3.70
CA GLU A 611 29.03 -26.16 -2.24
C GLU A 611 27.85 -26.92 -1.63
N LEU A 612 26.67 -26.85 -2.24
CA LEU A 612 25.44 -27.52 -1.80
C LEU A 612 25.15 -28.78 -2.61
N SER A 613 26.20 -29.43 -3.12
CA SER A 613 26.05 -30.57 -4.02
C SER A 613 25.25 -31.71 -3.41
N THR A 614 25.34 -31.94 -2.11
CA THR A 614 24.56 -32.96 -1.38
C THR A 614 23.06 -32.70 -1.44
N GLU A 615 22.63 -31.51 -1.03
CA GLU A 615 21.22 -31.11 -0.97
C GLU A 615 20.61 -31.01 -2.37
N ILE A 616 21.38 -30.50 -3.33
CA ILE A 616 20.94 -30.40 -4.72
C ILE A 616 20.80 -31.79 -5.35
N LEU A 617 21.74 -32.71 -5.08
CA LEU A 617 21.68 -34.08 -5.59
C LEU A 617 20.51 -34.86 -4.98
N GLU A 618 20.28 -34.73 -3.67
CA GLU A 618 19.12 -35.34 -2.99
C GLU A 618 17.80 -34.84 -3.58
N PHE A 619 17.66 -33.53 -3.82
CA PHE A 619 16.46 -32.96 -4.40
C PHE A 619 16.26 -33.38 -5.86
N SER A 620 17.33 -33.31 -6.67
CA SER A 620 17.27 -33.59 -8.11
C SER A 620 17.19 -35.07 -8.45
N GLY A 621 17.61 -35.97 -7.55
CA GLY A 621 17.49 -37.41 -7.73
C GLY A 621 16.10 -37.99 -7.41
N ALA A 622 15.24 -37.24 -6.72
CA ALA A 622 13.91 -37.71 -6.34
C ALA A 622 12.86 -37.49 -7.44
N VAL A 623 12.37 -38.58 -8.04
CA VAL A 623 11.38 -38.54 -9.14
C VAL A 623 10.05 -37.89 -8.72
N SER A 624 9.67 -37.97 -7.45
CA SER A 624 8.49 -37.27 -6.94
C SER A 624 8.57 -35.74 -7.10
N ASN A 625 9.77 -35.15 -7.09
CA ASN A 625 9.94 -33.69 -7.20
C ASN A 625 9.66 -33.18 -8.61
N ILE A 626 9.90 -33.98 -9.66
CA ILE A 626 9.56 -33.54 -11.03
C ILE A 626 8.05 -33.50 -11.26
N GLN A 627 7.29 -34.32 -10.53
CA GLN A 627 5.83 -34.39 -10.62
C GLN A 627 5.14 -33.37 -9.71
N SER A 628 5.65 -33.20 -8.49
CA SER A 628 5.00 -32.34 -7.47
C SER A 628 5.55 -30.91 -7.44
N LYS A 629 6.79 -30.67 -7.87
CA LYS A 629 7.51 -29.39 -7.77
C LYS A 629 8.25 -29.07 -9.07
N GLU A 630 7.58 -29.31 -10.18
CA GLU A 630 8.15 -29.23 -11.53
C GLU A 630 8.93 -27.93 -11.79
N ALA A 631 8.39 -26.78 -11.37
CA ALA A 631 9.03 -25.48 -11.59
C ALA A 631 10.38 -25.36 -10.88
N ILE A 632 10.50 -25.80 -9.62
CA ILE A 632 11.76 -25.79 -8.88
C ILE A 632 12.72 -26.81 -9.49
N PHE A 633 12.24 -28.02 -9.79
CA PHE A 633 13.03 -29.08 -10.40
C PHE A 633 13.65 -28.64 -11.73
N THR A 634 12.86 -28.05 -12.62
CA THR A 634 13.30 -27.61 -13.94
C THR A 634 14.42 -26.56 -13.83
N HIS A 635 14.26 -25.56 -12.96
CA HIS A 635 15.29 -24.54 -12.77
C HIS A 635 16.54 -25.10 -12.07
N MET A 636 16.40 -26.05 -11.15
CA MET A 636 17.53 -26.72 -10.50
C MET A 636 18.32 -27.56 -11.51
N ALA A 637 17.65 -28.39 -12.30
CA ALA A 637 18.27 -29.19 -13.34
C ALA A 637 18.99 -28.32 -14.38
N TRP A 638 18.39 -27.19 -14.76
CA TRP A 638 19.04 -26.20 -15.61
C TRP A 638 20.30 -25.62 -14.95
N ALA A 639 20.21 -25.19 -13.68
CA ALA A 639 21.34 -24.60 -12.95
C ALA A 639 22.51 -25.58 -12.79
N VAL A 640 22.23 -26.87 -12.54
CA VAL A 640 23.26 -27.93 -12.54
C VAL A 640 23.94 -28.01 -13.91
N GLY A 641 23.14 -28.04 -14.98
CA GLY A 641 23.64 -28.07 -16.36
C GLY A 641 24.51 -26.86 -16.72
N GLU A 642 24.17 -25.67 -16.24
CA GLU A 642 24.94 -24.45 -16.50
C GLU A 642 26.21 -24.36 -15.66
N PHE A 643 26.08 -24.44 -14.33
CA PHE A 643 27.13 -24.00 -13.40
C PHE A 643 28.04 -25.10 -12.89
N LEU A 644 27.67 -26.40 -13.03
CA LEU A 644 28.54 -27.51 -12.61
C LEU A 644 29.71 -27.71 -13.58
N SER A 645 30.72 -26.84 -13.48
CA SER A 645 31.91 -26.83 -14.32
C SER A 645 33.13 -26.31 -13.56
N VAL A 646 34.31 -26.84 -13.91
CA VAL A 646 35.62 -26.39 -13.41
C VAL A 646 35.89 -24.92 -13.75
N SER A 647 35.25 -24.38 -14.79
CA SER A 647 35.35 -22.97 -15.17
C SER A 647 34.75 -22.01 -14.14
N TYR A 648 33.74 -22.46 -13.38
CA TYR A 648 33.06 -21.65 -12.36
C TYR A 648 33.58 -21.91 -10.95
N ASP A 649 33.91 -23.17 -10.62
CA ASP A 649 34.52 -23.52 -9.33
C ASP A 649 35.60 -24.59 -9.51
N LYS A 650 36.81 -24.30 -9.03
CA LYS A 650 37.98 -25.20 -9.11
C LYS A 650 37.80 -26.48 -8.29
N ARG A 651 36.87 -26.50 -7.33
CA ARG A 651 36.56 -27.69 -6.52
C ARG A 651 35.68 -28.70 -7.26
N CYS A 652 35.12 -28.34 -8.41
CA CYS A 652 34.31 -29.24 -9.22
C CYS A 652 35.17 -30.42 -9.70
N THR A 653 34.81 -31.64 -9.31
CA THR A 653 35.51 -32.86 -9.74
C THR A 653 34.72 -33.62 -10.81
N VAL A 654 35.42 -34.44 -11.60
CA VAL A 654 34.77 -35.33 -12.58
C VAL A 654 33.84 -36.32 -11.87
N GLU A 655 34.19 -36.78 -10.67
CA GLU A 655 33.34 -37.65 -9.86
C GLU A 655 32.01 -37.00 -9.49
N GLN A 656 32.01 -35.70 -9.14
CA GLN A 656 30.77 -34.96 -8.85
C GLN A 656 29.89 -34.83 -10.10
N ILE A 657 30.48 -34.52 -11.26
CA ILE A 657 29.77 -34.46 -12.54
C ILE A 657 29.11 -35.80 -12.85
N THR A 658 29.84 -36.91 -12.68
CA THR A 658 29.31 -38.25 -12.89
C THR A 658 28.16 -38.58 -11.94
N ARG A 659 28.25 -38.22 -10.64
CA ARG A 659 27.15 -38.45 -9.69
C ARG A 659 25.88 -37.70 -10.07
N PHE A 660 25.99 -36.42 -10.42
CA PHE A 660 24.84 -35.64 -10.90
C PHE A 660 24.24 -36.21 -12.17
N PHE A 661 25.11 -36.63 -13.10
CA PHE A 661 24.68 -37.29 -14.32
C PHE A 661 23.87 -38.55 -14.04
N GLU A 662 24.38 -39.45 -13.21
CA GLU A 662 23.73 -40.73 -12.88
C GLU A 662 22.37 -40.54 -12.21
N SER A 663 22.27 -39.60 -11.25
CA SER A 663 21.00 -39.28 -10.60
C SER A 663 19.97 -38.71 -11.59
N LEU A 664 20.36 -37.75 -12.42
CA LEU A 664 19.44 -37.14 -13.40
C LEU A 664 19.08 -38.11 -14.54
N GLU A 665 20.00 -38.99 -14.93
CA GLU A 665 19.77 -40.04 -15.92
C GLU A 665 18.75 -41.05 -15.41
N ALA A 666 18.83 -41.46 -14.13
CA ALA A 666 17.84 -42.32 -13.50
C ALA A 666 16.44 -41.68 -13.53
N VAL A 667 16.33 -40.40 -13.18
CA VAL A 667 15.06 -39.65 -13.20
C VAL A 667 14.49 -39.60 -14.62
N LEU A 668 15.30 -39.25 -15.63
CA LEU A 668 14.86 -39.21 -17.03
C LEU A 668 14.44 -40.61 -17.52
N PHE A 669 15.19 -41.66 -17.16
CA PHE A 669 14.85 -43.03 -17.51
C PHE A 669 13.52 -43.44 -16.89
N GLU A 670 13.27 -43.15 -15.61
CA GLU A 670 11.99 -43.45 -14.98
C GLU A 670 10.84 -42.72 -15.68
N ILE A 671 10.95 -41.41 -15.95
CA ILE A 671 9.89 -40.65 -16.62
C ILE A 671 9.59 -41.17 -18.03
N THR A 672 10.64 -41.55 -18.77
CA THR A 672 10.49 -42.03 -20.16
C THR A 672 10.07 -43.50 -20.26
N GLN A 673 10.23 -44.30 -19.20
CA GLN A 673 9.85 -45.72 -19.15
C GLN A 673 8.59 -46.00 -18.33
N LEU A 674 8.13 -45.05 -17.52
CA LEU A 674 6.87 -45.15 -16.78
C LEU A 674 5.71 -45.35 -17.76
N ARG A 675 4.99 -46.48 -17.62
CA ARG A 675 3.67 -46.63 -18.24
C ARG A 675 2.74 -45.60 -17.60
N PRO A 676 2.16 -44.65 -18.36
CA PRO A 676 1.10 -43.80 -17.85
C PRO A 676 -0.03 -44.68 -17.33
N GLN A 677 -0.19 -44.75 -16.01
CA GLN A 677 -1.42 -45.25 -15.41
C GLN A 677 -2.42 -44.08 -15.36
N ALA A 678 -3.71 -44.36 -15.35
CA ALA A 678 -4.78 -43.36 -15.42
C ALA A 678 -4.81 -42.32 -14.26
N SER A 679 -3.87 -42.38 -13.32
CA SER A 679 -3.79 -41.53 -12.12
C SER A 679 -2.42 -40.87 -11.89
N THR A 680 -1.43 -41.04 -12.77
CA THR A 680 -0.10 -40.39 -12.64
C THR A 680 -0.07 -39.03 -13.34
N PRO A 681 0.32 -37.94 -12.68
CA PRO A 681 0.47 -36.64 -13.33
C PRO A 681 1.59 -36.69 -14.39
N SER A 682 1.30 -36.15 -15.57
CA SER A 682 2.25 -36.05 -16.69
C SER A 682 3.33 -35.02 -16.38
N CYS A 683 4.58 -35.33 -16.72
CA CYS A 683 5.69 -34.38 -16.62
C CYS A 683 5.59 -33.34 -17.76
N ALA A 684 5.92 -32.07 -17.53
CA ALA A 684 5.91 -31.11 -18.64
C ALA A 684 7.00 -31.40 -19.70
N PRO A 685 6.70 -31.18 -21.00
CA PRO A 685 7.68 -31.30 -22.10
C PRO A 685 8.95 -30.48 -21.87
N ARG A 686 8.80 -29.30 -21.27
CA ARG A 686 9.90 -28.40 -20.92
C ARG A 686 10.87 -29.04 -19.94
N ALA A 687 10.37 -29.73 -18.91
CA ALA A 687 11.21 -30.39 -17.91
C ALA A 687 12.05 -31.53 -18.54
N ILE A 688 11.44 -32.31 -19.45
CA ILE A 688 12.14 -33.36 -20.22
C ILE A 688 13.23 -32.74 -21.10
N SER A 689 12.92 -31.66 -21.81
CA SER A 689 13.88 -30.95 -22.66
C SER A 689 15.06 -30.36 -21.89
N VAL A 690 14.80 -29.80 -20.70
CA VAL A 690 15.85 -29.31 -19.81
C VAL A 690 16.71 -30.46 -19.29
N LEU A 691 16.14 -31.58 -18.87
CA LEU A 691 16.91 -32.76 -18.45
C LEU A 691 17.81 -33.30 -19.57
N MET A 692 17.29 -33.44 -20.79
CA MET A 692 18.09 -33.84 -21.95
C MET A 692 19.27 -32.88 -22.19
N ALA A 693 19.00 -31.57 -22.13
CA ALA A 693 20.04 -30.56 -22.32
C ALA A 693 21.08 -30.60 -21.20
N THR A 694 20.66 -30.77 -19.94
CA THR A 694 21.55 -30.88 -18.78
C THR A 694 22.44 -32.11 -18.88
N LEU A 695 21.89 -33.29 -19.17
CA LEU A 695 22.69 -34.51 -19.35
C LEU A 695 23.71 -34.35 -20.49
N THR A 696 23.29 -33.72 -21.59
CA THR A 696 24.18 -33.42 -22.73
C THR A 696 25.32 -32.47 -22.34
N LYS A 697 25.03 -31.42 -21.55
CA LYS A 697 26.04 -30.48 -21.03
C LYS A 697 27.05 -31.17 -20.11
N LEU A 698 26.57 -32.02 -19.20
CA LEU A 698 27.44 -32.79 -18.30
C LEU A 698 28.32 -33.78 -19.08
N ALA A 699 27.78 -34.44 -20.10
CA ALA A 699 28.55 -35.34 -20.97
C ALA A 699 29.58 -34.61 -21.84
N ALA A 700 29.29 -33.39 -22.28
CA ALA A 700 30.29 -32.56 -22.98
C ALA A 700 31.47 -32.17 -22.07
N ARG A 701 31.25 -32.15 -20.74
CA ARG A 701 32.28 -31.86 -19.72
C ARG A 701 33.03 -33.12 -19.25
N SER A 702 32.46 -34.31 -19.44
CA SER A 702 33.06 -35.61 -19.12
C SER A 702 32.82 -36.60 -20.26
N GLN A 703 33.83 -36.80 -21.11
CA GLN A 703 33.71 -37.54 -22.38
C GLN A 703 33.26 -39.00 -22.20
N ASP A 704 33.55 -39.61 -21.04
CA ASP A 704 33.16 -40.98 -20.72
C ASP A 704 31.63 -41.18 -20.68
N LEU A 705 30.86 -40.10 -20.53
CA LEU A 705 29.40 -40.12 -20.43
C LEU A 705 28.69 -39.98 -21.79
N ILE A 706 29.40 -39.57 -22.85
CA ILE A 706 28.83 -39.30 -24.18
C ILE A 706 28.07 -40.52 -24.77
N PRO A 707 28.60 -41.77 -24.69
CA PRO A 707 27.88 -42.93 -25.22
C PRO A 707 26.53 -43.18 -24.53
N ARG A 708 26.45 -42.91 -23.22
CA ARG A 708 25.22 -43.09 -22.42
C ARG A 708 24.14 -42.11 -22.88
N VAL A 709 24.46 -40.81 -22.98
CA VAL A 709 23.49 -39.79 -23.45
C VAL A 709 23.04 -40.05 -24.88
N SER A 710 23.95 -40.45 -25.76
CA SER A 710 23.63 -40.75 -27.16
C SER A 710 22.67 -41.93 -27.28
N MET A 711 22.77 -42.93 -26.40
CA MET A 711 21.78 -44.00 -26.33
C MET A 711 20.41 -43.48 -25.87
N PHE A 712 20.36 -42.56 -24.91
CA PHE A 712 19.09 -41.98 -24.43
C PHE A 712 18.40 -41.13 -25.49
N LEU A 713 19.13 -40.19 -26.10
CA LEU A 713 18.58 -39.29 -27.12
C LEU A 713 18.07 -40.05 -28.34
N SER A 714 18.71 -41.16 -28.75
CA SER A 714 18.22 -42.00 -29.85
C SER A 714 16.93 -42.76 -29.50
N LYS A 715 16.73 -43.12 -28.23
CA LYS A 715 15.50 -43.74 -27.73
C LYS A 715 14.33 -42.76 -27.57
N MET A 716 14.55 -41.44 -27.65
CA MET A 716 13.46 -40.47 -27.58
C MET A 716 12.47 -40.60 -28.74
N ARG A 717 12.93 -41.04 -29.91
CA ARG A 717 12.02 -41.36 -31.04
C ARG A 717 11.04 -42.48 -30.68
N THR A 718 11.51 -43.52 -30.00
CA THR A 718 10.64 -44.62 -29.55
C THR A 718 9.71 -44.21 -28.40
N PHE A 719 10.15 -43.28 -27.54
CA PHE A 719 9.31 -42.73 -26.47
C PHE A 719 8.13 -41.92 -27.04
N VAL A 720 8.41 -41.00 -27.97
CA VAL A 720 7.39 -40.13 -28.58
C VAL A 720 6.38 -40.92 -29.43
N GLN A 721 6.81 -42.02 -30.05
CA GLN A 721 5.94 -42.92 -30.82
C GLN A 721 5.11 -43.89 -29.96
N SER A 722 5.28 -43.89 -28.64
CA SER A 722 4.56 -44.79 -27.74
C SER A 722 3.09 -44.37 -27.62
N PRO A 723 2.12 -45.29 -27.82
CA PRO A 723 0.69 -44.97 -27.82
C PRO A 723 0.20 -44.42 -26.47
N ALA A 724 0.90 -44.71 -25.37
CA ALA A 724 0.58 -44.16 -24.07
C ALA A 724 1.03 -42.69 -23.91
N VAL A 725 2.07 -42.28 -24.63
CA VAL A 725 2.65 -40.93 -24.58
C VAL A 725 1.88 -39.98 -25.50
N THR A 726 1.48 -40.45 -26.68
CA THR A 726 0.62 -39.70 -27.62
C THR A 726 -0.77 -39.38 -27.07
N SER A 727 -1.20 -40.07 -26.00
CA SER A 727 -2.48 -39.79 -25.33
C SER A 727 -2.39 -38.66 -24.29
N VAL A 728 -1.16 -38.28 -23.90
CA VAL A 728 -0.89 -37.37 -22.78
C VAL A 728 -0.38 -36.01 -23.28
N TYR A 729 0.40 -35.98 -24.35
CA TYR A 729 1.03 -34.77 -24.89
C TYR A 729 0.41 -34.33 -26.21
N SER A 730 0.46 -33.03 -26.52
CA SER A 730 0.09 -32.52 -27.83
C SER A 730 1.10 -32.93 -28.90
N GLU A 731 0.70 -32.93 -30.17
CA GLU A 731 1.62 -33.22 -31.28
C GLU A 731 2.76 -32.20 -31.36
N GLU A 732 2.49 -30.93 -31.05
CA GLU A 732 3.49 -29.84 -31.02
C GLU A 732 4.56 -30.08 -29.94
N ASP A 733 4.16 -30.47 -28.73
CA ASP A 733 5.07 -30.77 -27.62
C ASP A 733 6.01 -31.95 -27.95
N LEU A 734 5.44 -32.98 -28.59
CA LEU A 734 6.17 -34.17 -28.99
C LEU A 734 7.18 -33.88 -30.10
N GLU A 735 6.81 -33.01 -31.04
CA GLU A 735 7.70 -32.53 -32.09
C GLU A 735 8.85 -31.70 -31.51
N GLU A 736 8.57 -30.81 -30.55
CA GLU A 736 9.62 -30.00 -29.89
C GLU A 736 10.64 -30.89 -29.16
N ILE A 737 10.19 -31.90 -28.42
CA ILE A 737 11.08 -32.87 -27.75
C ILE A 737 11.96 -33.60 -28.78
N LEU A 738 11.40 -34.03 -29.92
CA LEU A 738 12.16 -34.75 -30.96
C LEU A 738 13.18 -33.85 -31.66
N ILE A 739 12.79 -32.63 -32.02
CA ILE A 739 13.68 -31.63 -32.61
C ILE A 739 14.84 -31.40 -31.64
N ARG A 740 14.53 -31.16 -30.36
CA ARG A 740 15.55 -30.91 -29.35
C ARG A 740 16.49 -32.08 -29.13
N ALA A 741 15.97 -33.30 -29.08
CA ALA A 741 16.79 -34.51 -28.95
C ALA A 741 17.73 -34.68 -30.15
N THR A 742 17.27 -34.36 -31.36
CA THR A 742 18.06 -34.44 -32.60
C THR A 742 19.16 -33.38 -32.64
N GLU A 743 18.86 -32.14 -32.26
CA GLU A 743 19.86 -31.06 -32.13
C GLU A 743 20.97 -31.43 -31.14
N LEU A 744 20.61 -31.94 -29.95
CA LEU A 744 21.56 -32.35 -28.92
C LEU A 744 22.40 -33.56 -29.37
N MET A 745 21.80 -34.52 -30.08
CA MET A 745 22.51 -35.66 -30.67
C MET A 745 23.56 -35.21 -31.69
N ASN A 746 23.20 -34.28 -32.56
CA ASN A 746 24.11 -33.77 -33.58
C ASN A 746 25.27 -32.97 -32.98
N LEU A 747 25.03 -32.24 -31.89
CA LEU A 747 26.09 -31.58 -31.13
C LEU A 747 27.09 -32.57 -30.52
N LEU A 748 26.63 -33.69 -29.97
CA LEU A 748 27.51 -34.70 -29.36
C LEU A 748 28.41 -35.42 -30.38
N LYS A 749 28.07 -35.42 -31.68
CA LYS A 749 28.97 -35.90 -32.74
C LYS A 749 30.26 -35.09 -32.84
N MET A 750 30.27 -33.86 -32.31
CA MET A 750 31.44 -32.98 -32.25
C MET A 750 31.72 -32.53 -30.79
N PRO A 751 32.32 -33.39 -29.94
CA PRO A 751 32.47 -33.13 -28.50
C PRO A 751 33.24 -31.84 -28.16
N SER A 752 34.26 -31.50 -28.94
CA SER A 752 35.04 -30.27 -28.76
C SER A 752 34.22 -29.00 -29.04
N VAL A 753 33.34 -29.05 -30.03
CA VAL A 753 32.40 -27.96 -30.35
C VAL A 753 31.32 -27.87 -29.28
N ALA A 754 30.77 -29.02 -28.85
CA ALA A 754 29.78 -29.08 -27.77
C ALA A 754 30.32 -28.46 -26.47
N GLN A 755 31.56 -28.77 -26.08
CA GLN A 755 32.18 -28.21 -24.88
C GLN A 755 32.31 -26.68 -24.96
N PHE A 756 32.68 -26.13 -26.14
CA PHE A 756 32.76 -24.69 -26.37
C PHE A 756 31.39 -24.02 -26.34
N VAL A 757 30.39 -24.62 -26.98
CA VAL A 757 29.01 -24.13 -27.04
C VAL A 757 28.36 -24.11 -25.65
N PHE A 758 28.64 -25.12 -24.80
CA PHE A 758 28.06 -25.24 -23.47
C PHE A 758 28.88 -24.58 -22.34
N THR A 759 30.00 -23.95 -22.67
CA THR A 759 30.86 -23.26 -21.69
C THR A 759 31.25 -21.87 -22.20
N PRO A 760 30.31 -20.90 -22.22
CA PRO A 760 30.62 -19.55 -22.66
C PRO A 760 31.63 -18.89 -21.68
N PRO A 761 32.58 -18.08 -22.16
CA PRO A 761 33.55 -17.41 -21.30
C PRO A 761 32.85 -16.44 -20.33
N THR A 762 33.36 -16.40 -19.09
CA THR A 762 32.81 -15.64 -17.94
C THR A 762 32.78 -14.11 -18.12
N ALA A 763 33.40 -13.59 -19.17
CA ALA A 763 33.38 -12.17 -19.54
C ALA A 763 32.87 -12.01 -20.97
N SER A 764 31.55 -12.11 -21.17
CA SER A 764 30.94 -11.81 -22.47
C SER A 764 30.49 -10.35 -22.53
N THR A 765 31.05 -9.60 -23.49
CA THR A 765 30.58 -8.27 -23.87
C THR A 765 29.16 -8.36 -24.44
N ARG A 766 28.41 -7.25 -24.44
CA ARG A 766 27.01 -7.14 -24.90
C ARG A 766 26.74 -7.82 -26.27
N PHE A 767 27.76 -7.86 -27.15
CA PHE A 767 27.74 -8.52 -28.46
C PHE A 767 27.67 -10.06 -28.43
N GLN A 768 28.24 -10.73 -27.41
CA GLN A 768 28.20 -12.19 -27.31
C GLN A 768 26.90 -12.73 -26.71
N ARG A 769 26.12 -11.87 -26.03
CA ARG A 769 24.78 -12.21 -25.55
C ARG A 769 23.80 -12.42 -26.72
N GLU A 770 23.93 -11.60 -27.77
CA GLU A 770 23.19 -11.76 -29.03
C GLU A 770 23.54 -13.05 -29.79
N VAL A 771 24.78 -13.55 -29.66
CA VAL A 771 25.19 -14.83 -30.28
C VAL A 771 24.53 -16.04 -29.61
N ASN A 772 24.32 -16.01 -28.29
CA ASN A 772 23.62 -17.09 -27.58
C ASN A 772 22.12 -17.16 -27.92
N ASP A 773 21.48 -16.02 -28.21
CA ASP A 773 20.10 -15.99 -28.71
C ASP A 773 20.01 -16.50 -30.17
N SER A 774 21.10 -16.40 -30.94
CA SER A 774 21.21 -16.93 -32.30
C SER A 774 21.67 -18.39 -32.40
N LEU A 775 22.13 -18.98 -31.29
CA LEU A 775 22.67 -20.34 -31.26
C LEU A 775 21.63 -21.43 -31.62
N PRO A 776 20.35 -21.36 -31.19
CA PRO A 776 19.33 -22.33 -31.63
C PRO A 776 19.10 -22.27 -33.15
N LEU A 777 19.16 -21.08 -33.74
CA LEU A 777 19.07 -20.89 -35.20
C LEU A 777 20.31 -21.44 -35.91
N ALA A 778 21.51 -21.21 -35.36
CA ALA A 778 22.75 -21.78 -35.87
C ALA A 778 22.76 -23.31 -35.79
N LEU A 779 22.24 -23.89 -34.71
CA LEU A 779 22.11 -25.34 -34.52
C LEU A 779 21.08 -25.96 -35.46
N ARG A 780 19.95 -25.29 -35.73
CA ARG A 780 19.01 -25.69 -36.80
C ARG A 780 19.67 -25.70 -38.17
N MET A 781 20.43 -24.66 -38.50
CA MET A 781 21.16 -24.60 -39.77
C MET A 781 22.22 -25.71 -39.88
N VAL A 782 23.00 -25.96 -38.83
CA VAL A 782 24.01 -27.04 -38.80
C VAL A 782 23.34 -28.42 -38.88
N THR A 783 22.19 -28.61 -38.25
CA THR A 783 21.42 -29.86 -38.32
C THR A 783 20.88 -30.10 -39.73
N GLN A 784 20.38 -29.06 -40.41
CA GLN A 784 19.98 -29.13 -41.82
C GLN A 784 21.15 -29.42 -42.77
N LEU A 785 22.37 -28.99 -42.42
CA LEU A 785 23.58 -29.24 -43.21
C LEU A 785 24.16 -30.66 -42.97
N LEU A 786 23.97 -31.22 -41.77
CA LEU A 786 24.47 -32.56 -41.41
C LEU A 786 23.51 -33.70 -41.78
N GLU A 787 22.20 -33.43 -41.84
CA GLU A 787 21.19 -34.34 -42.36
C GLU A 787 20.56 -33.74 -43.63
N PRO A 788 21.14 -33.97 -44.82
CA PRO A 788 20.49 -33.57 -46.05
C PRO A 788 19.17 -34.36 -46.17
N ALA A 789 18.08 -33.65 -46.39
CA ALA A 789 16.82 -34.29 -46.77
C ALA A 789 17.06 -35.22 -47.97
N PRO A 790 16.44 -36.41 -48.03
CA PRO A 790 16.56 -37.27 -49.20
C PRO A 790 15.94 -36.55 -50.41
N GLY A 791 16.78 -35.86 -51.19
CA GLY A 791 16.35 -35.14 -52.39
C GLY A 791 17.07 -33.82 -52.71
N SER A 792 17.85 -33.23 -51.82
CA SER A 792 18.57 -31.97 -52.13
C SER A 792 20.07 -32.21 -52.25
N MET A 793 20.56 -32.28 -53.49
CA MET A 793 21.97 -32.13 -53.86
C MET A 793 22.24 -30.65 -54.22
N PRO A 794 23.50 -30.18 -54.11
CA PRO A 794 23.84 -28.82 -53.66
C PRO A 794 23.45 -27.67 -54.58
#